data_AF-A0A0R2YYR2-F1
#
_entry.id   AF-A0A0R2YYR2-F1
#
_cell.length_a   1.000
_cell.length_b   1.000
_cell.length_c   1.000
_cell.angle_alpha   90.00
_cell.angle_beta   90.00
_cell.angle_gamma   90.00
#
_symmetry.space_group_name_H-M   'P 1'
#
loop_
_entity.id
_entity.type
_entity.pdbx_description
1 polymer ?
#
loop_
_entity_poly.entity_id
_entity_poly.type
_entity_poly.pdbx_seq_one_letter_code
_entity_poly.pdbx_strand_id
1 'polypeptide(L)'
;MSTDGASSPSRLLPRLLGVLLLIMGLALLAGGVKLSMLGGSLYYLLAGIGLTLTGVLLLATRRAALGLYALVLFASTVWALWEVGLDWWQLVPRLALLFALGLVMLLPWFRRPLLRGQPAPLGTGALSVAVVLAGAAALASQFTTPGEMVKKGQLDRDAVPGMANAAPAQADGDWNAYGRSAFGDRYSPLAQITPANAHKLVPAWTFRTGDIPGAGDPGETTAENTPLKVNGMLYVCTPHSQVIALDPDTGKEIWRFDPKISSQGAENFKGWAHMTCRGVSYHDDAAYASEQSPTGSASPAAAPTACPKRIFVPTADTRLIALNADTGKMCEDFGDKGQIDLRANIGSFAPGGYYSTSPPAVTKNLVVIGGHVTDNVSTDEPSGVIRAFDVHTGKLVWNWDSGNPDDTTPLAEGQTYTRNSPNMWSMFAVDEKLGMLYLPMGNQMPDQYGGDRTDESEKYASGLTALDIDSGHVKWSFQFTHHDLWDMDVGGQPSLIDVKTEAGVKQAVMASTKQGSIYVLDRATGQPVVPIHEVAVPQGAVAGDRTSPTQPKSELNFMPPPLKERDMWGVTPFDQMLCRIDFKSMRYDGPFTPPSLQGSIVYPGNFGVFDWGGISVDPVRQIAFVNPSYMAFKSKLIPAAEIAKQGPRVSETEGVQPNKGAPYGVILEALLSPLGLPCQAPAWGYVAAVDLTNHQTIWMHKNGTVRDSSPIPIPLTMGVPSLGGTFTTAGGVAFLSGTLDQYLRAYDVKNGKQLWEGRLPAGAQTTPMTYTGKDGKQYVLVMAGGHGSLGTKQGDYVMAFKLPD
;
A
#
# COMPACT_ATOMS: atom_id res chain seq x y z
N MET A 1 65.02 23.93 27.35
CA MET A 1 64.54 22.54 27.17
C MET A 1 63.61 22.28 28.36
N SER A 2 62.30 22.55 28.35
CA SER A 2 61.18 22.14 27.47
C SER A 2 60.93 20.63 27.45
N THR A 3 60.29 20.13 28.50
CA THR A 3 59.60 18.83 28.55
C THR A 3 58.35 18.93 29.42
N ASP A 4 57.39 19.81 29.07
CA ASP A 4 56.01 19.76 29.58
C ASP A 4 55.01 19.57 28.43
N GLY A 5 55.37 18.65 27.52
CA GLY A 5 54.66 18.38 26.28
C GLY A 5 54.00 17.01 26.28
N ALA A 6 53.06 16.74 27.19
CA ALA A 6 52.12 15.61 27.02
C ALA A 6 50.83 15.84 27.85
N SER A 7 49.72 16.03 27.12
CA SER A 7 48.31 15.83 27.55
C SER A 7 47.96 16.02 29.04
N SER A 8 47.66 17.25 29.47
CA SER A 8 46.78 17.44 30.63
C SER A 8 45.39 16.85 30.29
N PRO A 9 44.77 16.02 31.16
CA PRO A 9 43.44 15.44 30.95
C PRO A 9 42.36 16.49 30.60
N SER A 10 42.57 17.74 31.06
CA SER A 10 41.69 18.88 30.79
C SER A 10 41.58 19.26 29.30
N ARG A 11 42.60 18.98 28.48
CA ARG A 11 42.65 19.41 27.06
C ARG A 11 42.19 18.35 26.07
N LEU A 12 41.94 17.14 26.55
CA LEU A 12 41.56 16.01 25.73
C LEU A 12 40.16 16.22 25.12
N LEU A 13 39.19 16.67 25.92
CA LEU A 13 37.80 16.83 25.48
C LEU A 13 37.61 17.82 24.32
N PRO A 14 38.15 19.07 24.36
CA PRO A 14 38.04 19.98 23.22
C PRO A 14 38.74 19.47 21.96
N ARG A 15 39.85 18.75 22.12
CA ARG A 15 40.56 18.17 20.97
C ARG A 15 39.79 17.00 20.35
N LEU A 16 39.20 16.11 21.15
CA LEU A 16 38.37 15.02 20.66
C LEU A 16 37.15 15.56 19.90
N LEU A 17 36.45 16.57 20.45
CA LEU A 17 35.37 17.24 19.71
C LEU A 17 35.91 17.95 18.46
N GLY A 18 37.12 18.52 18.52
CA GLY A 18 37.78 19.12 17.37
C GLY A 18 38.04 18.12 16.24
N VAL A 19 38.51 16.90 16.56
CA VAL A 19 38.64 15.80 15.59
C VAL A 19 37.28 15.43 15.01
N LEU A 20 36.26 15.25 15.85
CA LEU A 20 34.91 14.92 15.40
C LEU A 20 34.35 15.99 14.44
N LEU A 21 34.39 17.27 14.82
CA LEU A 21 33.93 18.36 13.96
C LEU A 21 34.74 18.51 12.68
N LEU A 22 36.05 18.20 12.72
CA LEU A 22 36.89 18.19 11.52
C LEU A 22 36.43 17.09 10.55
N ILE A 23 36.23 15.86 11.04
CA ILE A 23 35.75 14.73 10.21
C ILE A 23 34.35 15.05 9.66
N MET A 24 33.44 15.49 10.52
CA MET A 24 32.08 15.89 10.12
C MET A 24 32.10 17.01 9.08
N GLY A 25 32.91 18.05 9.31
CA GLY A 25 33.04 19.20 8.43
C GLY A 25 33.60 18.81 7.06
N LEU A 26 34.62 17.95 7.01
CA LEU A 26 35.19 17.46 5.76
C LEU A 26 34.20 16.56 4.98
N ALA A 27 33.43 15.72 5.68
CA ALA A 27 32.41 14.90 5.05
C ALA A 27 31.27 15.76 4.44
N LEU A 28 30.76 16.75 5.19
CA LEU A 28 29.76 17.69 4.68
C LEU A 28 30.32 18.58 3.57
N LEU A 29 31.59 18.96 3.64
CA LEU A 29 32.25 19.72 2.59
C LEU A 29 32.30 18.90 1.30
N ALA A 30 32.77 17.65 1.35
CA ALA A 30 32.88 16.78 0.18
C ALA A 30 31.52 16.50 -0.47
N GLY A 31 30.51 16.12 0.33
CA GLY A 31 29.16 15.92 -0.20
C GLY A 31 28.50 17.23 -0.63
N GLY A 32 28.77 18.34 0.06
CA GLY A 32 28.30 19.68 -0.31
C GLY A 32 28.85 20.16 -1.65
N VAL A 33 30.13 19.88 -1.95
CA VAL A 33 30.70 20.10 -3.29
C VAL A 33 29.91 19.31 -4.33
N LYS A 34 29.72 18.00 -4.11
CA LYS A 34 28.97 17.14 -5.04
C LYS A 34 27.54 17.63 -5.25
N LEU A 35 26.82 17.97 -4.18
CA LEU A 35 25.45 18.47 -4.26
C LEU A 35 25.38 19.81 -5.00
N SER A 36 26.35 20.71 -4.76
CA SER A 36 26.43 22.00 -5.46
C SER A 36 26.69 21.82 -6.96
N MET A 37 27.52 20.84 -7.35
CA MET A 37 27.76 20.51 -8.77
C MET A 37 26.49 19.98 -9.47
N LEU A 38 25.59 19.33 -8.73
CA LEU A 38 24.28 18.89 -9.20
C LEU A 38 23.22 20.02 -9.14
N GLY A 39 23.62 21.26 -8.83
CA GLY A 39 22.72 22.40 -8.71
C GLY A 39 21.77 22.31 -7.51
N GLY A 40 22.19 21.63 -6.43
CA GLY A 40 21.46 21.55 -5.17
C GLY A 40 21.89 22.61 -4.14
N SER A 41 21.46 22.43 -2.89
CA SER A 41 21.71 23.39 -1.81
C SER A 41 23.20 23.59 -1.49
N LEU A 42 23.63 24.86 -1.46
CA LEU A 42 24.97 25.29 -1.03
C LEU A 42 25.18 25.18 0.49
N TYR A 43 24.12 24.93 1.27
CA TYR A 43 24.19 24.90 2.73
C TYR A 43 25.24 23.91 3.24
N TYR A 44 25.27 22.69 2.70
CA TYR A 44 26.17 21.63 3.17
C TYR A 44 27.64 21.96 2.91
N LEU A 45 27.92 22.64 1.79
CA LEU A 45 29.26 23.17 1.49
C LEU A 45 29.68 24.20 2.54
N LEU A 46 28.84 25.20 2.80
CA LEU A 46 29.12 26.29 3.73
C LEU A 46 29.21 25.80 5.19
N ALA A 47 28.29 24.94 5.61
CA ALA A 47 28.31 24.29 6.91
C ALA A 47 29.55 23.39 7.07
N GLY A 48 29.93 22.66 6.03
CA GLY A 48 31.15 21.86 6.00
C GLY A 48 32.42 22.69 6.22
N ILE A 49 32.54 23.85 5.55
CA ILE A 49 33.63 24.81 5.78
C ILE A 49 33.61 25.31 7.24
N GLY A 50 32.45 25.76 7.73
CA GLY A 50 32.31 26.30 9.08
C GLY A 50 32.67 25.29 10.18
N LEU A 51 32.24 24.03 10.04
CA LEU A 51 32.55 22.96 10.98
C LEU A 51 34.01 22.51 10.89
N THR A 52 34.58 22.42 9.69
CA THR A 52 36.01 22.13 9.48
C THR A 52 36.88 23.16 10.19
N LEU A 53 36.61 24.45 9.96
CA LEU A 53 37.34 25.54 10.61
C LEU A 53 37.13 25.54 12.13
N THR A 54 35.92 25.26 12.61
CA THR A 54 35.65 25.11 14.04
C THR A 54 36.47 23.96 14.63
N GLY A 55 36.54 22.80 13.96
CA GLY A 55 37.33 21.65 14.36
C GLY A 55 38.82 21.98 14.47
N VAL A 56 39.38 22.64 13.46
CA VAL A 56 40.78 23.12 13.48
C VAL A 56 41.03 24.08 14.64
N LEU A 57 40.11 25.02 14.91
CA LEU A 57 40.23 25.96 16.03
C LEU A 57 40.17 25.24 17.39
N LEU A 58 39.32 24.21 17.53
CA LEU A 58 39.25 23.40 18.75
C LEU A 58 40.52 22.57 18.97
N LEU A 59 41.08 21.97 17.92
CA LEU A 59 42.37 21.27 17.96
C LEU A 59 43.51 22.21 18.37
N ALA A 60 43.48 23.42 17.84
CA ALA A 60 44.40 24.50 18.20
C ALA A 60 44.07 25.15 19.56
N THR A 61 43.01 24.73 20.25
CA THR A 61 42.54 25.26 21.55
C THR A 61 42.29 26.78 21.53
N ARG A 62 41.67 27.28 20.45
CA ARG A 62 41.38 28.71 20.23
C ARG A 62 39.94 29.03 20.64
N ARG A 63 39.77 30.04 21.51
CA ARG A 63 38.44 30.52 21.98
C ARG A 63 37.50 30.98 20.87
N ALA A 64 38.04 31.37 19.70
CA ALA A 64 37.26 31.76 18.52
C ALA A 64 36.33 30.64 18.01
N ALA A 65 36.63 29.37 18.32
CA ALA A 65 35.79 28.24 17.98
C ALA A 65 34.34 28.40 18.46
N LEU A 66 34.13 28.97 19.65
CA LEU A 66 32.78 29.18 20.20
C LEU A 66 31.96 30.15 19.34
N GLY A 67 32.57 31.24 18.88
CA GLY A 67 31.89 32.25 18.05
C GLY A 67 31.61 31.75 16.64
N LEU A 68 32.56 31.03 16.02
CA LEU A 68 32.35 30.45 14.70
C LEU A 68 31.27 29.36 14.74
N TYR A 69 31.29 28.49 15.75
CA TYR A 69 30.24 27.48 15.91
C TYR A 69 28.87 28.10 16.16
N ALA A 70 28.80 29.18 16.96
CA ALA A 70 27.57 29.93 17.17
C ALA A 70 27.00 30.47 15.85
N LEU A 71 27.85 31.01 14.98
CA LEU A 71 27.45 31.48 13.65
C LEU A 71 26.92 30.33 12.79
N VAL A 72 27.60 29.18 12.78
CA VAL A 72 27.14 27.98 12.05
C VAL A 72 25.76 27.56 12.56
N LEU A 73 25.57 27.35 13.87
CA LEU A 73 24.29 26.93 14.43
C LEU A 73 23.17 27.95 14.18
N PHE A 74 23.47 29.25 14.32
CA PHE A 74 22.49 30.31 14.02
C PHE A 74 22.09 30.31 12.54
N ALA A 75 23.06 30.28 11.63
CA ALA A 75 22.82 30.24 10.19
C ALA A 75 22.05 28.98 9.79
N SER A 76 22.38 27.82 10.36
CA SER A 76 21.64 26.56 10.21
C SER A 76 20.20 26.69 10.67
N THR A 77 19.96 27.34 11.81
CA THR A 77 18.60 27.57 12.36
C THR A 77 17.78 28.45 11.44
N VAL A 78 18.36 29.57 10.96
CA VAL A 78 17.69 30.48 10.01
C VAL A 78 17.39 29.77 8.69
N TRP A 79 18.37 29.05 8.13
CA TRP A 79 18.19 28.28 6.90
C TRP A 79 17.12 27.20 7.04
N ALA A 80 17.14 26.43 8.12
CA ALA A 80 16.16 25.37 8.37
C ALA A 80 14.73 25.92 8.47
N LEU A 81 14.53 26.99 9.25
CA LEU A 81 13.23 27.64 9.38
C LEU A 81 12.75 28.26 8.06
N TRP A 82 13.65 28.83 7.27
CA TRP A 82 13.31 29.35 5.93
C TRP A 82 12.93 28.23 4.95
N GLU A 83 13.63 27.09 5.00
CA GLU A 83 13.45 26.02 4.03
C GLU A 83 12.20 25.16 4.30
N VAL A 84 11.95 24.83 5.59
CA VAL A 84 10.91 23.85 5.99
C VAL A 84 9.96 24.35 7.09
N GLY A 85 10.14 25.57 7.60
CA GLY A 85 9.29 26.10 8.66
C GLY A 85 9.44 25.32 9.97
N LEU A 86 8.32 25.15 10.68
CA LEU A 86 8.24 24.48 11.98
C LEU A 86 7.87 22.99 11.86
N ASP A 87 8.35 22.29 10.84
CA ASP A 87 8.18 20.84 10.74
C ASP A 87 9.22 20.12 11.61
N TRP A 88 8.79 19.56 12.75
CA TRP A 88 9.68 18.86 13.68
C TRP A 88 10.57 17.82 12.98
N TRP A 89 9.98 16.94 12.17
CA TRP A 89 10.72 15.85 11.56
C TRP A 89 11.72 16.36 10.54
N GLN A 90 11.38 17.38 9.78
CA GLN A 90 12.33 18.01 8.85
C GLN A 90 13.40 18.85 9.57
N LEU A 91 13.13 19.41 10.74
CA LEU A 91 14.12 20.14 11.53
C LEU A 91 15.18 19.22 12.16
N VAL A 92 14.84 17.97 12.47
CA VAL A 92 15.76 17.00 13.11
C VAL A 92 17.10 16.86 12.36
N PRO A 93 17.17 16.44 11.08
CA PRO A 93 18.45 16.30 10.38
C PRO A 93 19.19 17.62 10.21
N ARG A 94 18.49 18.75 10.25
CA ARG A 94 19.08 20.08 10.03
C ARG A 94 19.73 20.64 11.28
N LEU A 95 19.13 20.40 12.45
CA LEU A 95 19.49 21.10 13.69
C LEU A 95 19.86 20.19 14.87
N ALA A 96 19.30 18.98 15.01
CA ALA A 96 19.38 18.22 16.26
C ALA A 96 20.84 17.93 16.68
N LEU A 97 21.67 17.46 15.74
CA LEU A 97 23.08 17.17 16.01
C LEU A 97 23.88 18.45 16.33
N LEU A 98 23.65 19.54 15.60
CA LEU A 98 24.34 20.82 15.84
C LEU A 98 23.91 21.45 17.17
N PHE A 99 22.63 21.35 17.52
CA PHE A 99 22.12 21.79 18.80
C PHE A 99 22.77 21.02 19.96
N ALA A 100 22.83 19.68 19.88
CA ALA A 100 23.43 18.84 20.91
C ALA A 100 24.92 19.14 21.11
N LEU A 101 25.67 19.32 20.02
CA LEU A 101 27.09 19.70 20.07
C LEU A 101 27.28 21.12 20.63
N GLY A 102 26.37 22.05 20.32
CA GLY A 102 26.34 23.38 20.92
C GLY A 102 26.15 23.35 22.45
N LEU A 103 25.25 22.50 22.94
CA LEU A 103 25.08 22.26 24.38
C LEU A 103 26.36 21.70 25.02
N VAL A 104 27.00 20.71 24.40
CA VAL A 104 28.28 20.15 24.87
C VAL A 104 29.34 21.25 24.97
N MET A 105 29.41 22.15 23.99
CA MET A 105 30.36 23.27 23.98
C MET A 105 30.08 24.33 25.05
N LEU A 106 28.85 24.42 25.57
CA LEU A 106 28.48 25.30 26.68
C LEU A 106 28.78 24.71 28.07
N LEU A 107 28.94 23.38 28.19
CA LEU A 107 29.19 22.72 29.46
C LEU A 107 30.48 23.25 30.12
N PRO A 108 30.48 23.55 31.44
CA PRO A 108 31.62 24.17 32.11
C PRO A 108 32.93 23.38 31.99
N TRP A 109 32.87 22.04 32.05
CA TRP A 109 34.04 21.17 31.93
C TRP A 109 34.60 21.08 30.50
N PHE A 110 33.81 21.41 29.47
CA PHE A 110 34.28 21.54 28.10
C PHE A 110 34.83 22.94 27.83
N ARG A 111 34.08 23.96 28.26
CA ARG A 111 34.36 25.37 28.00
C ARG A 111 35.58 25.89 28.79
N ARG A 112 35.69 25.59 30.09
CA ARG A 112 36.77 26.12 30.95
C ARG A 112 38.17 25.76 30.44
N PRO A 113 38.46 24.52 30.00
CA PRO A 113 39.76 24.18 29.43
C PRO A 113 40.07 24.92 28.12
N LEU A 114 39.07 25.13 27.26
CA LEU A 114 39.23 25.89 26.01
C LEU A 114 39.54 27.37 26.28
N LEU A 115 38.93 27.94 27.32
CA LEU A 115 39.07 29.34 27.68
C LEU A 115 40.33 29.68 28.49
N ARG A 116 41.08 28.67 28.98
CA ARG A 116 42.31 28.86 29.76
C ARG A 116 42.12 29.79 30.97
N GLY A 117 40.96 29.74 31.61
CA GLY A 117 40.61 30.62 32.74
C GLY A 117 40.31 32.08 32.37
N GLN A 118 40.35 32.46 31.09
CA GLN A 118 40.00 33.79 30.62
C GLN A 118 38.52 33.90 30.24
N PRO A 119 37.86 35.05 30.44
CA PRO A 119 36.49 35.25 30.00
C PRO A 119 36.42 35.34 28.46
N ALA A 120 35.37 34.75 27.87
CA ALA A 120 35.00 34.91 26.46
C ALA A 120 33.50 35.23 26.35
N PRO A 121 33.06 36.39 26.88
CA PRO A 121 31.64 36.70 27.05
C PRO A 121 30.91 36.77 25.70
N LEU A 122 31.54 37.32 24.66
CA LEU A 122 30.95 37.41 23.32
C LEU A 122 30.72 36.03 22.69
N GLY A 123 31.75 35.18 22.61
CA GLY A 123 31.61 33.85 22.00
C GLY A 123 30.68 32.92 22.78
N THR A 124 30.73 32.99 24.12
CA THR A 124 29.83 32.20 24.99
C THR A 124 28.39 32.71 24.89
N GLY A 125 28.19 34.03 24.89
CA GLY A 125 26.87 34.65 24.74
C GLY A 125 26.26 34.35 23.38
N ALA A 126 27.02 34.50 22.30
CA ALA A 126 26.58 34.17 20.95
C ALA A 126 26.15 32.70 20.83
N LEU A 127 26.97 31.78 21.35
CA LEU A 127 26.63 30.35 21.35
C LEU A 127 25.37 30.06 22.18
N SER A 128 25.23 30.71 23.34
CA SER A 128 24.04 30.55 24.19
C SER A 128 22.77 31.02 23.47
N VAL A 129 22.83 32.16 22.78
CA VAL A 129 21.71 32.67 21.97
C VAL A 129 21.39 31.71 20.82
N ALA A 130 22.40 31.24 20.08
CA ALA A 130 22.18 30.29 18.98
C ALA A 130 21.54 28.97 19.45
N VAL A 131 22.00 28.42 20.58
CA VAL A 131 21.41 27.24 21.22
C VAL A 131 19.98 27.49 21.66
N VAL A 132 19.69 28.63 22.30
CA VAL A 132 18.33 29.00 22.73
C VAL A 132 17.39 29.13 21.53
N LEU A 133 17.84 29.74 20.43
CA LEU A 133 17.02 29.89 19.22
C LEU A 133 16.73 28.54 18.56
N ALA A 134 17.73 27.66 18.43
CA ALA A 134 17.53 26.31 17.92
C ALA A 134 16.59 25.49 18.83
N GLY A 135 16.76 25.60 20.15
CA GLY A 135 15.87 24.96 21.13
C GLY A 135 14.45 25.52 21.09
N ALA A 136 14.28 26.83 20.89
CA ALA A 136 12.98 27.46 20.72
C ALA A 136 12.28 27.03 19.43
N ALA A 137 13.02 26.87 18.32
CA ALA A 137 12.49 26.32 17.07
C ALA A 137 12.00 24.88 17.25
N ALA A 138 12.81 24.04 17.91
CA ALA A 138 12.44 22.68 18.29
C ALA A 138 11.17 22.66 19.15
N LEU A 139 11.09 23.48 20.21
CA LEU A 139 9.92 23.56 21.06
C LEU A 139 8.68 24.07 20.31
N ALA A 140 8.83 25.12 19.50
CA ALA A 140 7.74 25.68 18.71
C ALA A 140 7.18 24.67 17.71
N SER A 141 8.04 23.85 17.10
CA SER A 141 7.62 22.80 16.16
C SER A 141 6.79 21.68 16.79
N GLN A 142 6.82 21.51 18.12
CA GLN A 142 5.94 20.56 18.83
C GLN A 142 4.47 21.00 18.82
N PHE A 143 4.20 22.28 18.52
CA PHE A 143 2.85 22.85 18.49
C PHE A 143 2.30 23.01 17.07
N THR A 144 2.98 22.41 16.08
CA THR A 144 2.59 22.44 14.67
C THR A 144 2.60 21.04 14.09
N THR A 145 1.60 20.70 13.28
CA THR A 145 1.55 19.45 12.53
C THR A 145 1.43 19.68 11.03
N PRO A 146 2.52 20.10 10.34
CA PRO A 146 2.51 20.24 8.89
C PRO A 146 2.04 18.93 8.22
N GLY A 147 1.13 19.07 7.24
CA GLY A 147 0.55 17.96 6.49
C GLY A 147 -0.74 17.36 7.06
N GLU A 148 -1.11 17.64 8.31
CA GLU A 148 -2.44 17.26 8.82
C GLU A 148 -3.50 18.26 8.38
N MET A 149 -4.47 17.79 7.60
CA MET A 149 -5.66 18.58 7.29
C MET A 149 -6.69 18.34 8.37
N VAL A 150 -6.53 19.02 9.51
CA VAL A 150 -7.61 19.18 10.48
C VAL A 150 -8.44 20.38 10.05
N LYS A 151 -9.22 20.24 8.98
CA LYS A 151 -10.34 21.19 8.79
C LYS A 151 -11.29 20.95 9.96
N LYS A 152 -11.68 22.01 10.65
CA LYS A 152 -12.66 22.01 11.76
C LYS A 152 -14.07 21.55 11.34
N GLY A 153 -14.23 20.87 10.20
CA GLY A 153 -15.47 20.23 9.80
C GLY A 153 -15.55 18.87 10.46
N GLN A 154 -16.31 18.77 11.54
CA GLN A 154 -16.87 17.47 11.90
C GLN A 154 -18.00 17.20 10.91
N LEU A 155 -18.06 15.99 10.36
CA LEU A 155 -19.27 15.60 9.64
C LEU A 155 -20.36 15.28 10.67
N ASP A 156 -21.17 16.28 10.98
CA ASP A 156 -22.24 16.16 11.97
C ASP A 156 -23.54 15.63 11.34
N ARG A 157 -23.46 14.45 10.71
CA ARG A 157 -24.63 13.74 10.19
C ARG A 157 -24.50 12.24 10.43
N ASP A 158 -25.62 11.59 10.74
CA ASP A 158 -25.71 10.13 10.87
C ASP A 158 -26.34 9.47 9.64
N ALA A 159 -26.95 10.26 8.75
CA ALA A 159 -27.44 9.83 7.45
C ALA A 159 -27.59 11.03 6.50
N VAL A 160 -27.60 10.76 5.20
CA VAL A 160 -28.07 11.69 4.18
C VAL A 160 -29.52 11.32 3.81
N PRO A 161 -30.48 12.26 3.83
CA PRO A 161 -31.87 11.96 3.49
C PRO A 161 -32.02 11.30 2.11
N GLY A 162 -32.73 10.17 2.07
CA GLY A 162 -32.97 9.39 0.86
C GLY A 162 -31.82 8.46 0.46
N MET A 163 -30.77 8.37 1.26
CA MET A 163 -29.68 7.42 1.05
C MET A 163 -29.85 6.18 1.93
N ALA A 164 -29.57 5.02 1.36
CA ALA A 164 -29.61 3.72 2.00
C ALA A 164 -28.46 2.86 1.45
N ASN A 165 -28.19 1.72 2.09
CA ASN A 165 -27.29 0.75 1.48
C ASN A 165 -27.98 0.08 0.28
N ALA A 166 -27.38 0.21 -0.91
CA ALA A 166 -27.85 -0.37 -2.15
C ALA A 166 -27.31 -1.79 -2.42
N ALA A 167 -26.39 -2.28 -1.58
CA ALA A 167 -25.82 -3.61 -1.70
C ALA A 167 -26.89 -4.71 -1.59
N PRO A 168 -26.66 -5.89 -2.21
CA PRO A 168 -27.58 -7.02 -2.14
C PRO A 168 -27.94 -7.38 -0.69
N ALA A 169 -29.21 -7.74 -0.49
CA ALA A 169 -29.72 -8.09 0.83
C ALA A 169 -29.02 -9.35 1.35
N GLN A 170 -28.49 -9.26 2.57
CA GLN A 170 -27.91 -10.38 3.31
C GLN A 170 -28.13 -10.14 4.80
N ALA A 171 -27.91 -11.16 5.64
CA ALA A 171 -27.99 -10.97 7.08
C ALA A 171 -26.99 -9.88 7.53
N ASP A 172 -27.45 -8.95 8.37
CA ASP A 172 -26.64 -7.81 8.84
C ASP A 172 -25.30 -8.24 9.46
N GLY A 173 -25.34 -9.35 10.20
CA GLY A 173 -24.20 -9.95 10.89
C GLY A 173 -23.35 -10.91 10.05
N ASP A 174 -23.63 -11.05 8.75
CA ASP A 174 -22.84 -11.85 7.81
C ASP A 174 -21.90 -10.97 6.96
N TRP A 175 -20.85 -11.63 6.46
CA TRP A 175 -19.80 -11.10 5.59
C TRP A 175 -19.50 -12.17 4.54
N ASN A 176 -20.26 -12.15 3.45
CA ASN A 176 -20.31 -13.25 2.48
C ASN A 176 -19.31 -13.13 1.32
N ALA A 177 -18.68 -11.97 1.16
CA ALA A 177 -17.66 -11.69 0.15
C ALA A 177 -16.52 -10.86 0.76
N TYR A 178 -15.39 -10.72 0.04
CA TYR A 178 -14.22 -9.96 0.52
C TYR A 178 -14.60 -8.60 1.10
N GLY A 179 -15.34 -7.78 0.34
CA GLY A 179 -15.79 -6.45 0.77
C GLY A 179 -17.13 -6.43 1.51
N ARG A 180 -17.41 -7.48 2.29
CA ARG A 180 -18.70 -7.84 2.92
C ARG A 180 -19.76 -8.33 1.96
N SER A 181 -19.91 -7.67 0.82
CA SER A 181 -20.85 -8.01 -0.25
C SER A 181 -20.16 -7.97 -1.61
N ALA A 182 -20.84 -8.43 -2.65
CA ALA A 182 -20.34 -8.36 -4.01
C ALA A 182 -20.16 -6.91 -4.52
N PHE A 183 -20.74 -5.92 -3.82
CA PHE A 183 -20.57 -4.50 -4.12
C PHE A 183 -19.24 -3.92 -3.62
N GLY A 184 -18.52 -4.60 -2.72
CA GLY A 184 -17.20 -4.13 -2.29
C GLY A 184 -17.18 -2.81 -1.49
N ASP A 185 -18.29 -2.42 -0.88
CA ASP A 185 -18.41 -1.17 -0.09
C ASP A 185 -17.71 -1.27 1.27
N ARG A 186 -17.48 -2.47 1.79
CA ARG A 186 -16.85 -2.74 3.10
C ARG A 186 -17.58 -2.01 4.23
N TYR A 187 -18.91 -1.94 4.14
CA TYR A 187 -19.78 -1.32 5.14
C TYR A 187 -20.65 -2.35 5.84
N SER A 188 -20.58 -2.37 7.17
CA SER A 188 -21.45 -3.21 8.00
C SER A 188 -22.61 -2.41 8.59
N PRO A 189 -23.85 -2.90 8.51
CA PRO A 189 -25.00 -2.29 9.18
C PRO A 189 -24.99 -2.49 10.71
N LEU A 190 -24.03 -3.24 11.26
CA LEU A 190 -23.91 -3.44 12.70
C LEU A 190 -23.56 -2.13 13.42
N ALA A 191 -24.17 -1.93 14.58
CA ALA A 191 -24.07 -0.69 15.37
C ALA A 191 -23.86 -0.92 16.87
N GLN A 192 -23.44 -2.12 17.30
CA GLN A 192 -23.16 -2.36 18.72
C GLN A 192 -21.89 -1.63 19.19
N ILE A 193 -20.88 -1.57 18.32
CA ILE A 193 -19.66 -0.80 18.55
C ILE A 193 -19.85 0.62 18.01
N THR A 194 -19.61 1.60 18.87
CA THR A 194 -19.83 3.04 18.63
C THR A 194 -18.65 3.85 19.15
N PRO A 195 -18.50 5.14 18.78
CA PRO A 195 -17.49 6.01 19.37
C PRO A 195 -17.52 6.06 20.91
N ALA A 196 -18.69 5.89 21.51
CA ALA A 196 -18.88 5.92 22.96
C ALA A 196 -18.35 4.66 23.68
N ASN A 197 -18.18 3.52 22.99
CA ASN A 197 -17.82 2.26 23.63
C ASN A 197 -16.65 1.51 22.98
N ALA A 198 -16.16 1.91 21.80
CA ALA A 198 -15.07 1.22 21.09
C ALA A 198 -13.79 1.06 21.93
N HIS A 199 -13.50 2.00 22.83
CA HIS A 199 -12.37 1.93 23.76
C HIS A 199 -12.43 0.72 24.73
N LYS A 200 -13.58 0.04 24.84
CA LYS A 200 -13.78 -1.13 25.72
C LYS A 200 -13.54 -2.46 25.02
N LEU A 201 -13.17 -2.49 23.73
CA LEU A 201 -12.92 -3.73 23.01
C LEU A 201 -11.82 -4.55 23.69
N VAL A 202 -12.09 -5.85 23.85
CA VAL A 202 -11.18 -6.85 24.42
C VAL A 202 -11.01 -8.03 23.46
N PRO A 203 -9.86 -8.72 23.49
CA PRO A 203 -9.71 -9.98 22.74
C PRO A 203 -10.79 -10.98 23.16
N ALA A 204 -11.48 -11.56 22.18
CA ALA A 204 -12.49 -12.60 22.39
C ALA A 204 -11.88 -13.99 22.28
N TRP A 205 -11.13 -14.23 21.20
CA TRP A 205 -10.40 -15.47 20.97
C TRP A 205 -9.26 -15.25 19.96
N THR A 206 -8.30 -16.17 19.96
CA THR A 206 -7.18 -16.21 19.03
C THR A 206 -7.02 -17.63 18.49
N PHE A 207 -6.88 -17.76 17.19
CA PHE A 207 -6.57 -19.00 16.48
C PHE A 207 -5.23 -18.86 15.77
N ARG A 208 -4.49 -19.97 15.65
CA ARG A 208 -3.25 -20.06 14.88
C ARG A 208 -3.45 -21.02 13.73
N THR A 209 -3.25 -20.57 12.50
CA THR A 209 -3.49 -21.41 11.32
C THR A 209 -2.48 -22.54 11.23
N GLY A 210 -1.30 -22.39 11.82
CA GLY A 210 -0.17 -23.31 11.69
C GLY A 210 0.58 -23.14 10.37
N ASP A 211 0.12 -22.25 9.49
CA ASP A 211 0.75 -21.96 8.22
C ASP A 211 1.70 -20.75 8.38
N ILE A 212 3.00 -21.04 8.41
CA ILE A 212 4.08 -20.05 8.53
C ILE A 212 5.10 -20.26 7.40
N PRO A 213 5.79 -19.20 6.94
CA PRO A 213 6.78 -19.33 5.87
C PRO A 213 7.89 -20.33 6.22
N GLY A 214 8.14 -21.27 5.31
CA GLY A 214 9.21 -22.26 5.36
C GLY A 214 10.43 -21.88 4.53
N ALA A 215 11.50 -22.68 4.63
CA ALA A 215 12.77 -22.41 3.92
C ALA A 215 12.68 -22.59 2.39
N GLY A 216 11.63 -23.26 1.90
CA GLY A 216 11.36 -23.49 0.48
C GLY A 216 10.41 -22.47 -0.14
N ASP A 217 9.91 -21.52 0.64
CA ASP A 217 8.92 -20.53 0.22
C ASP A 217 9.61 -19.28 -0.34
N PRO A 218 8.91 -18.46 -1.16
CA PRO A 218 9.45 -17.19 -1.59
C PRO A 218 9.61 -16.24 -0.40
N GLY A 219 10.54 -15.29 -0.53
CA GLY A 219 10.75 -14.25 0.48
C GLY A 219 9.47 -13.44 0.75
N GLU A 220 8.62 -13.31 -0.27
CA GLU A 220 7.32 -12.67 -0.21
C GLU A 220 6.20 -13.68 0.09
N THR A 221 6.05 -14.03 1.35
CA THR A 221 4.84 -14.71 1.86
C THR A 221 3.92 -13.67 2.49
N THR A 222 2.66 -13.60 2.04
CA THR A 222 1.70 -12.56 2.47
C THR A 222 0.36 -13.16 2.87
N ALA A 223 0.06 -13.09 4.16
CA ALA A 223 -1.19 -13.57 4.74
C ALA A 223 -2.27 -12.48 4.68
N GLU A 224 -2.77 -12.21 3.48
CA GLU A 224 -3.65 -11.08 3.16
C GLU A 224 -5.15 -11.34 3.39
N ASN A 225 -5.51 -12.48 4.00
CA ASN A 225 -6.88 -12.98 4.04
C ASN A 225 -7.83 -12.04 4.79
N THR A 226 -8.94 -11.75 4.14
CA THR A 226 -10.16 -11.26 4.78
C THR A 226 -11.10 -12.44 4.95
N PRO A 227 -11.32 -12.94 6.19
CA PRO A 227 -12.18 -14.09 6.40
C PRO A 227 -13.63 -13.81 6.01
N LEU A 228 -14.34 -14.85 5.55
CA LEU A 228 -15.79 -14.78 5.38
C LEU A 228 -16.48 -15.23 6.66
N LYS A 229 -17.57 -14.56 7.03
CA LYS A 229 -18.54 -15.08 8.03
C LYS A 229 -19.87 -15.29 7.35
N VAL A 230 -20.19 -16.54 7.05
CA VAL A 230 -21.42 -16.95 6.37
C VAL A 230 -21.70 -18.42 6.71
N ASN A 231 -22.93 -18.89 6.51
CA ASN A 231 -23.29 -20.28 6.80
C ASN A 231 -22.99 -20.69 8.27
N GLY A 232 -23.07 -19.72 9.20
CA GLY A 232 -22.81 -19.95 10.63
C GLY A 232 -21.34 -20.25 10.99
N MET A 233 -20.40 -20.11 10.06
CA MET A 233 -18.98 -20.40 10.22
C MET A 233 -18.11 -19.24 9.75
N LEU A 234 -16.85 -19.24 10.17
CA LEU A 234 -15.79 -18.41 9.60
C LEU A 234 -14.97 -19.24 8.63
N TYR A 235 -14.63 -18.70 7.45
CA TYR A 235 -13.72 -19.35 6.49
C TYR A 235 -12.47 -18.50 6.32
N VAL A 236 -11.32 -19.10 6.62
CA VAL A 236 -10.00 -18.49 6.52
C VAL A 236 -9.21 -19.23 5.44
N CYS A 237 -8.45 -18.50 4.62
CA CYS A 237 -7.42 -19.09 3.79
C CYS A 237 -6.01 -18.66 4.20
N THR A 238 -5.02 -19.43 3.78
CA THR A 238 -3.61 -19.23 4.16
C THR A 238 -2.71 -19.10 2.92
N PRO A 239 -1.46 -18.61 3.05
CA PRO A 239 -0.52 -18.50 1.93
C PRO A 239 -0.29 -19.80 1.14
N HIS A 240 -0.32 -20.97 1.79
CA HIS A 240 -0.26 -22.28 1.12
C HIS A 240 -1.61 -22.77 0.58
N SER A 241 -2.57 -21.86 0.41
CA SER A 241 -3.91 -22.12 -0.13
C SER A 241 -4.75 -23.11 0.70
N GLN A 242 -4.43 -23.31 1.99
CA GLN A 242 -5.29 -24.09 2.89
C GLN A 242 -6.58 -23.32 3.15
N VAL A 243 -7.68 -24.04 3.40
CA VAL A 243 -8.95 -23.45 3.84
C VAL A 243 -9.32 -24.05 5.19
N ILE A 244 -9.67 -23.18 6.14
CA ILE A 244 -9.97 -23.56 7.51
C ILE A 244 -11.33 -22.97 7.89
N ALA A 245 -12.26 -23.81 8.31
CA ALA A 245 -13.51 -23.37 8.91
C ALA A 245 -13.39 -23.29 10.43
N LEU A 246 -13.80 -22.16 11.00
CA LEU A 246 -13.77 -21.91 12.44
C LEU A 246 -15.18 -21.62 12.97
N ASP A 247 -15.43 -21.97 14.23
CA ASP A 247 -16.60 -21.49 14.95
C ASP A 247 -16.45 -19.98 15.24
N PRO A 248 -17.44 -19.14 14.88
CA PRO A 248 -17.32 -17.68 14.98
C PRO A 248 -17.21 -17.16 16.41
N ASP A 249 -17.72 -17.88 17.40
CA ASP A 249 -17.82 -17.40 18.77
C ASP A 249 -16.58 -17.80 19.59
N THR A 250 -15.94 -18.91 19.21
CA THR A 250 -14.85 -19.52 19.98
C THR A 250 -13.51 -19.61 19.24
N GLY A 251 -13.49 -19.45 17.91
CA GLY A 251 -12.30 -19.64 17.08
C GLY A 251 -11.83 -21.09 16.97
N LYS A 252 -12.64 -22.06 17.44
CA LYS A 252 -12.31 -23.49 17.33
C LYS A 252 -12.40 -23.97 15.89
N GLU A 253 -11.42 -24.72 15.45
CA GLU A 253 -11.43 -25.38 14.14
C GLU A 253 -12.57 -26.39 14.05
N ILE A 254 -13.34 -26.28 12.97
CA ILE A 254 -14.44 -27.19 12.61
C ILE A 254 -13.92 -28.20 11.59
N TRP A 255 -13.32 -27.72 10.51
CA TRP A 255 -12.66 -28.53 9.49
C TRP A 255 -11.51 -27.76 8.85
N ARG A 256 -10.60 -28.50 8.22
CA ARG A 256 -9.49 -27.97 7.44
C ARG A 256 -9.33 -28.76 6.15
N PHE A 257 -9.06 -28.04 5.08
CA PHE A 257 -8.67 -28.57 3.80
C PHE A 257 -7.25 -28.08 3.45
N ASP A 258 -6.39 -29.03 3.07
CA ASP A 258 -5.05 -28.75 2.56
C ASP A 258 -4.99 -29.25 1.10
N PRO A 259 -4.85 -28.33 0.12
CA PRO A 259 -4.85 -28.69 -1.30
C PRO A 259 -3.61 -29.45 -1.77
N LYS A 260 -2.58 -29.57 -0.92
CA LYS A 260 -1.28 -30.18 -1.26
C LYS A 260 -0.70 -29.60 -2.56
N ILE A 261 -0.50 -28.29 -2.56
CA ILE A 261 -0.04 -27.56 -3.76
C ILE A 261 1.27 -28.12 -4.32
N SER A 262 1.36 -28.18 -5.64
CA SER A 262 2.53 -28.63 -6.40
C SER A 262 3.48 -27.48 -6.69
N SER A 263 4.80 -27.72 -6.63
CA SER A 263 5.83 -26.80 -7.13
C SER A 263 5.91 -26.72 -8.66
N GLN A 264 4.95 -27.32 -9.36
CA GLN A 264 4.87 -27.33 -10.84
C GLN A 264 6.16 -27.84 -11.51
N GLY A 265 6.88 -28.76 -10.84
CA GLY A 265 8.13 -29.33 -11.32
C GLY A 265 9.40 -28.57 -10.91
N ALA A 266 9.29 -27.45 -10.19
CA ALA A 266 10.41 -26.78 -9.55
C ALA A 266 10.88 -27.54 -8.29
N GLU A 267 12.10 -27.24 -7.82
CA GLU A 267 12.64 -27.81 -6.57
C GLU A 267 11.81 -27.40 -5.34
N ASN A 268 11.34 -26.14 -5.32
CA ASN A 268 10.54 -25.53 -4.25
C ASN A 268 9.85 -24.26 -4.78
N PHE A 269 9.19 -23.50 -3.90
CA PHE A 269 8.39 -22.31 -4.24
C PHE A 269 9.20 -21.00 -4.31
N LYS A 270 10.53 -21.00 -4.11
CA LYS A 270 11.33 -19.76 -4.13
C LYS A 270 11.24 -18.93 -5.40
N GLY A 271 10.84 -19.54 -6.51
CA GLY A 271 10.64 -18.86 -7.80
C GLY A 271 9.30 -18.13 -7.95
N TRP A 272 8.35 -18.35 -7.04
CA TRP A 272 7.07 -17.65 -7.05
C TRP A 272 7.30 -16.19 -6.69
N ALA A 273 6.58 -15.29 -7.36
CA ALA A 273 6.56 -13.90 -6.99
C ALA A 273 6.12 -13.77 -5.53
N HIS A 274 4.95 -14.33 -5.20
CA HIS A 274 4.37 -14.27 -3.87
C HIS A 274 3.72 -15.61 -3.51
N MET A 275 3.57 -15.88 -2.22
CA MET A 275 2.58 -16.82 -1.71
C MET A 275 1.53 -16.05 -0.93
N THR A 276 0.37 -15.86 -1.55
CA THR A 276 -0.66 -14.93 -1.09
C THR A 276 -2.02 -15.59 -1.10
N CYS A 277 -2.84 -15.30 -0.08
CA CYS A 277 -4.28 -15.55 -0.16
C CYS A 277 -5.06 -14.37 0.42
N ARG A 278 -5.88 -13.71 -0.41
CA ARG A 278 -6.74 -12.58 0.03
C ARG A 278 -8.12 -13.01 0.52
N GLY A 279 -8.59 -14.20 0.17
CA GLY A 279 -9.95 -14.62 0.49
C GLY A 279 -10.34 -15.93 -0.17
N VAL A 280 -11.54 -16.39 0.16
CA VAL A 280 -12.29 -17.42 -0.57
C VAL A 280 -13.64 -16.83 -0.99
N SER A 281 -14.40 -17.54 -1.82
CA SER A 281 -15.75 -17.12 -2.22
C SER A 281 -16.79 -18.15 -1.84
N TYR A 282 -18.00 -17.70 -1.52
CA TYR A 282 -19.10 -18.56 -1.06
C TYR A 282 -20.26 -18.58 -2.07
N HIS A 283 -20.86 -19.75 -2.25
CA HIS A 283 -22.09 -19.95 -3.01
C HIS A 283 -23.11 -20.74 -2.19
N ASP A 284 -24.39 -20.39 -2.31
CA ASP A 284 -25.51 -21.09 -1.66
C ASP A 284 -26.72 -21.15 -2.59
N ASP A 285 -27.05 -22.35 -3.04
CA ASP A 285 -28.20 -22.59 -3.91
C ASP A 285 -29.53 -22.16 -3.28
N ALA A 286 -29.67 -22.33 -1.96
CA ALA A 286 -30.90 -21.98 -1.27
C ALA A 286 -31.10 -20.47 -1.17
N ALA A 287 -30.01 -19.71 -1.01
CA ALA A 287 -30.06 -18.25 -0.99
C ALA A 287 -30.61 -17.72 -2.32
N TYR A 288 -30.06 -18.18 -3.45
CA TYR A 288 -30.53 -17.78 -4.78
C TYR A 288 -31.91 -18.33 -5.16
N ALA A 289 -32.35 -19.45 -4.57
CA ALA A 289 -33.71 -19.97 -4.76
C ALA A 289 -34.76 -19.13 -4.01
N SER A 290 -34.40 -18.58 -2.84
CA SER A 290 -35.29 -17.78 -1.99
C SER A 290 -35.63 -16.39 -2.54
N GLU A 291 -34.82 -15.87 -3.48
CA GLU A 291 -35.10 -14.61 -4.19
C GLU A 291 -36.19 -14.74 -5.28
N GLN A 292 -36.66 -15.95 -5.58
CA GLN A 292 -37.73 -16.21 -6.57
C GLN A 292 -39.07 -16.57 -5.92
N SER A 293 -40.10 -15.71 -6.09
CA SER A 293 -41.47 -16.04 -6.56
C SER A 293 -42.43 -14.83 -6.46
N PRO A 294 -43.42 -14.60 -7.37
CA PRO A 294 -44.27 -15.62 -8.00
C PRO A 294 -44.73 -15.33 -9.46
N THR A 295 -43.85 -15.26 -10.45
CA THR A 295 -44.31 -15.36 -11.86
C THR A 295 -43.32 -16.10 -12.75
N GLY A 296 -43.67 -17.36 -13.06
CA GLY A 296 -43.62 -17.90 -14.43
C GLY A 296 -42.26 -18.24 -15.06
N SER A 297 -42.06 -19.55 -15.20
CA SER A 297 -41.33 -20.25 -16.27
C SER A 297 -39.81 -20.07 -16.39
N ALA A 298 -39.07 -20.93 -15.68
CA ALA A 298 -38.29 -22.04 -16.25
C ALA A 298 -37.77 -22.89 -15.07
N SER A 299 -37.84 -24.23 -15.16
CA SER A 299 -37.29 -25.10 -14.12
C SER A 299 -35.76 -24.93 -14.07
N PRO A 300 -35.16 -24.58 -12.92
CA PRO A 300 -33.72 -24.63 -12.78
C PRO A 300 -33.21 -26.05 -13.03
N ALA A 301 -32.01 -26.19 -13.60
CA ALA A 301 -31.26 -27.44 -13.49
C ALA A 301 -31.21 -27.83 -12.01
N ALA A 302 -31.52 -29.09 -11.68
CA ALA A 302 -31.61 -29.52 -10.29
C ALA A 302 -30.26 -29.27 -9.58
N ALA A 303 -30.27 -28.48 -8.51
CA ALA A 303 -29.11 -28.26 -7.67
C ALA A 303 -28.50 -29.62 -7.28
N PRO A 304 -27.19 -29.85 -7.49
CA PRO A 304 -26.55 -31.09 -7.09
C PRO A 304 -26.71 -31.31 -5.59
N THR A 305 -27.29 -32.44 -5.20
CA THR A 305 -27.69 -32.71 -3.80
C THR A 305 -26.52 -32.84 -2.82
N ALA A 306 -25.27 -33.02 -3.31
CA ALA A 306 -24.10 -33.25 -2.48
C ALA A 306 -23.31 -31.99 -2.10
N CYS A 307 -23.37 -30.91 -2.90
CA CYS A 307 -22.61 -29.67 -2.69
C CYS A 307 -23.46 -28.40 -2.89
N PRO A 308 -24.57 -28.23 -2.12
CA PRO A 308 -25.46 -27.08 -2.29
C PRO A 308 -24.86 -25.76 -1.78
N LYS A 309 -23.86 -25.86 -0.90
CA LYS A 309 -23.10 -24.72 -0.37
C LYS A 309 -21.62 -24.94 -0.65
N ARG A 310 -20.99 -23.97 -1.29
CA ARG A 310 -19.64 -24.12 -1.84
C ARG A 310 -18.72 -23.03 -1.34
N ILE A 311 -17.48 -23.41 -1.08
CA ILE A 311 -16.36 -22.50 -0.93
C ILE A 311 -15.43 -22.71 -2.13
N PHE A 312 -15.16 -21.63 -2.85
CA PHE A 312 -14.21 -21.61 -3.96
C PHE A 312 -12.88 -21.02 -3.50
N VAL A 313 -11.79 -21.75 -3.76
CA VAL A 313 -10.43 -21.34 -3.42
C VAL A 313 -9.51 -21.49 -4.62
N PRO A 314 -8.86 -20.41 -5.09
CA PRO A 314 -7.76 -20.51 -6.01
C PRO A 314 -6.48 -20.94 -5.29
N THR A 315 -5.59 -21.62 -6.00
CA THR A 315 -4.34 -22.13 -5.43
C THR A 315 -3.10 -21.54 -6.12
N ALA A 316 -2.00 -21.45 -5.37
CA ALA A 316 -0.70 -21.02 -5.89
C ALA A 316 -0.12 -21.93 -6.98
N ASP A 317 -0.66 -23.15 -7.14
CA ASP A 317 -0.30 -24.09 -8.20
C ASP A 317 -1.26 -24.10 -9.40
N THR A 318 -2.03 -23.01 -9.57
CA THR A 318 -2.86 -22.73 -10.76
C THR A 318 -4.10 -23.63 -10.87
N ARG A 319 -4.81 -23.85 -9.76
CA ARG A 319 -6.12 -24.53 -9.74
C ARG A 319 -7.20 -23.63 -9.16
N LEU A 320 -8.44 -23.92 -9.51
CA LEU A 320 -9.63 -23.47 -8.79
C LEU A 320 -10.31 -24.68 -8.17
N ILE A 321 -10.47 -24.71 -6.85
CA ILE A 321 -11.05 -25.84 -6.10
C ILE A 321 -12.41 -25.43 -5.53
N ALA A 322 -13.39 -26.32 -5.60
CA ALA A 322 -14.68 -26.19 -4.94
C ALA A 322 -14.79 -27.16 -3.75
N LEU A 323 -15.13 -26.63 -2.58
CA LEU A 323 -15.29 -27.37 -1.33
C LEU A 323 -16.74 -27.26 -0.85
N ASN A 324 -17.28 -28.35 -0.30
CA ASN A 324 -18.52 -28.30 0.46
C ASN A 324 -18.31 -27.44 1.71
N ALA A 325 -19.07 -26.35 1.83
CA ALA A 325 -18.88 -25.36 2.88
C ALA A 325 -19.06 -25.95 4.31
N ASP A 326 -19.95 -26.94 4.47
CA ASP A 326 -20.24 -27.54 5.77
C ASP A 326 -19.18 -28.54 6.23
N THR A 327 -18.47 -29.19 5.30
CA THR A 327 -17.62 -30.35 5.60
C THR A 327 -16.17 -30.22 5.17
N GLY A 328 -15.83 -29.25 4.32
CA GLY A 328 -14.49 -29.07 3.76
C GLY A 328 -14.07 -30.11 2.72
N LYS A 329 -14.97 -31.04 2.34
CA LYS A 329 -14.69 -32.05 1.30
C LYS A 329 -14.82 -31.42 -0.08
N MET A 330 -14.03 -31.88 -1.05
CA MET A 330 -14.16 -31.44 -2.44
C MET A 330 -15.56 -31.77 -3.00
N CYS A 331 -16.14 -30.82 -3.74
CA CYS A 331 -17.37 -31.05 -4.50
C CYS A 331 -17.04 -31.89 -5.74
N GLU A 332 -17.13 -33.22 -5.67
CA GLU A 332 -16.68 -34.12 -6.75
C GLU A 332 -17.36 -33.89 -8.11
N ASP A 333 -18.50 -33.20 -8.13
CA ASP A 333 -19.29 -32.81 -9.30
C ASP A 333 -18.78 -31.54 -10.02
N PHE A 334 -17.79 -30.84 -9.46
CA PHE A 334 -17.23 -29.62 -10.03
C PHE A 334 -15.90 -29.89 -10.76
N GLY A 335 -15.82 -29.56 -12.05
CA GLY A 335 -14.61 -29.76 -12.86
C GLY A 335 -14.17 -31.23 -12.90
N ASP A 336 -12.87 -31.47 -12.74
CA ASP A 336 -12.31 -32.81 -12.53
C ASP A 336 -12.22 -33.10 -11.02
N LYS A 337 -13.24 -33.80 -10.49
CA LYS A 337 -13.30 -34.25 -9.08
C LYS A 337 -13.11 -33.14 -8.05
N GLY A 338 -13.72 -31.98 -8.29
CA GLY A 338 -13.75 -30.81 -7.42
C GLY A 338 -12.72 -29.73 -7.72
N GLN A 339 -12.02 -29.83 -8.85
CA GLN A 339 -11.04 -28.83 -9.26
C GLN A 339 -11.01 -28.55 -10.76
N ILE A 340 -10.57 -27.36 -11.12
CA ILE A 340 -10.32 -26.91 -12.50
C ILE A 340 -8.82 -26.63 -12.64
N ASP A 341 -8.22 -27.12 -13.72
CA ASP A 341 -6.86 -26.75 -14.12
C ASP A 341 -6.88 -25.42 -14.88
N LEU A 342 -6.35 -24.37 -14.26
CA LEU A 342 -6.35 -23.03 -14.83
C LEU A 342 -5.24 -22.84 -15.88
N ARG A 343 -4.42 -23.85 -16.17
CA ARG A 343 -3.35 -23.80 -17.19
C ARG A 343 -3.88 -24.01 -18.61
N ALA A 344 -5.11 -24.50 -18.76
CA ALA A 344 -5.72 -24.74 -20.06
C ALA A 344 -5.65 -23.47 -20.95
N ASN A 345 -5.10 -23.63 -22.16
CA ASN A 345 -4.95 -22.59 -23.18
C ASN A 345 -4.09 -21.36 -22.81
N ILE A 346 -3.39 -21.34 -21.67
CA ILE A 346 -2.55 -20.20 -21.24
C ILE A 346 -1.19 -20.13 -21.97
N GLY A 347 -0.77 -21.25 -22.57
CA GLY A 347 0.58 -21.40 -23.12
C GLY A 347 1.62 -21.75 -22.05
N SER A 348 2.89 -21.78 -22.42
CA SER A 348 4.00 -22.11 -21.50
C SER A 348 4.33 -20.96 -20.56
N PHE A 349 4.72 -21.29 -19.33
CA PHE A 349 5.27 -20.34 -18.36
C PHE A 349 6.17 -21.07 -17.36
N ALA A 350 7.06 -20.31 -16.71
CA ALA A 350 7.89 -20.84 -15.63
C ALA A 350 7.03 -21.16 -14.40
N PRO A 351 7.39 -22.17 -13.58
CA PRO A 351 6.70 -22.44 -12.31
C PRO A 351 6.47 -21.16 -11.49
N GLY A 352 5.22 -20.90 -11.10
CA GLY A 352 4.84 -19.68 -10.38
C GLY A 352 4.68 -18.43 -11.23
N GLY A 353 4.70 -18.55 -12.57
CA GLY A 353 4.50 -17.43 -13.49
C GLY A 353 3.04 -17.01 -13.71
N TYR A 354 2.08 -17.85 -13.32
CA TYR A 354 0.64 -17.55 -13.40
C TYR A 354 -0.16 -18.33 -12.35
N TYR A 355 -0.91 -17.63 -11.51
CA TYR A 355 -1.82 -18.17 -10.50
C TYR A 355 -2.76 -17.06 -10.03
N SER A 356 -3.75 -17.36 -9.18
CA SER A 356 -4.64 -16.31 -8.66
C SER A 356 -4.35 -16.07 -7.17
N THR A 357 -4.10 -14.81 -6.82
CA THR A 357 -3.84 -14.36 -5.44
C THR A 357 -5.11 -13.90 -4.72
N SER A 358 -6.19 -13.65 -5.49
CA SER A 358 -7.47 -13.10 -5.02
C SER A 358 -8.62 -14.09 -5.22
N PRO A 359 -9.67 -14.05 -4.39
CA PRO A 359 -10.83 -14.91 -4.56
C PRO A 359 -11.59 -14.63 -5.87
N PRO A 360 -12.23 -15.64 -6.49
CA PRO A 360 -13.05 -15.45 -7.68
C PRO A 360 -14.34 -14.67 -7.37
N ALA A 361 -14.93 -14.02 -8.38
CA ALA A 361 -16.32 -13.58 -8.25
C ALA A 361 -17.26 -14.79 -8.32
N VAL A 362 -18.34 -14.78 -7.55
CA VAL A 362 -19.37 -15.82 -7.60
C VAL A 362 -20.72 -15.15 -7.77
N THR A 363 -21.47 -15.60 -8.77
CA THR A 363 -22.85 -15.19 -9.06
C THR A 363 -23.80 -16.36 -8.88
N LYS A 364 -25.09 -16.16 -9.17
CA LYS A 364 -26.06 -17.25 -9.21
C LYS A 364 -25.62 -18.48 -10.01
N ASN A 365 -25.00 -18.26 -11.17
CA ASN A 365 -24.70 -19.34 -12.13
C ASN A 365 -23.21 -19.52 -12.40
N LEU A 366 -22.37 -18.54 -12.06
CA LEU A 366 -20.98 -18.51 -12.51
C LEU A 366 -20.00 -18.32 -11.35
N VAL A 367 -18.83 -18.95 -11.48
CA VAL A 367 -17.62 -18.59 -10.76
C VAL A 367 -16.62 -18.01 -11.77
N VAL A 368 -16.22 -16.76 -11.57
CA VAL A 368 -15.41 -15.97 -12.50
C VAL A 368 -14.06 -15.65 -11.88
N ILE A 369 -12.98 -15.93 -12.59
CA ILE A 369 -11.62 -15.83 -12.06
C ILE A 369 -10.67 -15.14 -13.04
N GLY A 370 -9.86 -14.23 -12.49
CA GLY A 370 -8.67 -13.68 -13.11
C GLY A 370 -7.40 -14.23 -12.46
N GLY A 371 -6.24 -13.84 -12.96
CA GLY A 371 -4.95 -14.31 -12.45
C GLY A 371 -3.92 -13.20 -12.34
N HIS A 372 -3.03 -13.37 -11.38
CA HIS A 372 -1.72 -12.73 -11.35
C HIS A 372 -0.82 -13.36 -12.43
N VAL A 373 -0.05 -12.51 -13.08
CA VAL A 373 1.03 -12.85 -14.01
C VAL A 373 2.27 -12.18 -13.45
N THR A 374 3.40 -12.89 -13.38
CA THR A 374 4.62 -12.34 -12.77
C THR A 374 5.18 -11.17 -13.58
N ASP A 375 5.37 -10.02 -12.94
CA ASP A 375 5.72 -8.78 -13.62
C ASP A 375 7.19 -8.74 -14.06
N ASN A 376 7.47 -8.00 -15.13
CA ASN A 376 8.82 -7.61 -15.54
C ASN A 376 9.83 -8.76 -15.76
N VAL A 377 9.34 -9.97 -16.08
CA VAL A 377 10.18 -11.13 -16.42
C VAL A 377 10.56 -11.11 -17.90
N SER A 378 9.57 -10.96 -18.79
CA SER A 378 9.75 -10.92 -20.24
C SER A 378 8.60 -10.19 -20.95
N THR A 379 8.71 -10.03 -22.27
CA THR A 379 7.63 -9.58 -23.17
C THR A 379 6.77 -10.76 -23.67
N ASP A 380 7.03 -11.98 -23.21
CA ASP A 380 6.32 -13.20 -23.58
C ASP A 380 5.78 -13.88 -22.32
N GLU A 381 4.79 -13.25 -21.68
CA GLU A 381 4.14 -13.75 -20.46
C GLU A 381 2.77 -14.37 -20.74
N PRO A 382 2.23 -15.18 -19.80
CA PRO A 382 0.84 -15.63 -19.81
C PRO A 382 -0.18 -14.54 -20.10
N SER A 383 -1.30 -14.94 -20.71
CA SER A 383 -2.46 -14.07 -20.86
C SER A 383 -3.07 -13.70 -19.51
N GLY A 384 -3.51 -12.45 -19.39
CA GLY A 384 -4.33 -11.95 -18.29
C GLY A 384 -5.79 -12.39 -18.31
N VAL A 385 -6.15 -13.38 -19.14
CA VAL A 385 -7.52 -13.85 -19.40
C VAL A 385 -8.39 -14.03 -18.14
N ILE A 386 -9.62 -13.57 -18.27
CA ILE A 386 -10.71 -13.75 -17.31
C ILE A 386 -11.59 -14.89 -17.79
N ARG A 387 -11.93 -15.83 -16.90
CA ARG A 387 -12.71 -17.01 -17.27
C ARG A 387 -13.89 -17.20 -16.34
N ALA A 388 -15.04 -17.49 -16.91
CA ALA A 388 -16.25 -17.83 -16.17
C ALA A 388 -16.60 -19.30 -16.36
N PHE A 389 -16.75 -19.99 -15.24
CA PHE A 389 -17.16 -21.38 -15.21
C PHE A 389 -18.54 -21.48 -14.58
N ASP A 390 -19.32 -22.46 -15.02
CA ASP A 390 -20.57 -22.82 -14.39
C ASP A 390 -20.31 -23.19 -12.92
N VAL A 391 -21.03 -22.55 -11.99
CA VAL A 391 -20.78 -22.63 -10.54
C VAL A 391 -20.97 -24.05 -10.00
N HIS A 392 -21.77 -24.88 -10.68
CA HIS A 392 -22.07 -26.26 -10.29
C HIS A 392 -21.10 -27.27 -10.88
N THR A 393 -20.93 -27.22 -12.19
CA THR A 393 -20.23 -28.24 -12.98
C THR A 393 -18.77 -27.88 -13.25
N GLY A 394 -18.37 -26.63 -13.08
CA GLY A 394 -17.02 -26.15 -13.41
C GLY A 394 -16.73 -26.12 -14.92
N LYS A 395 -17.75 -26.25 -15.77
CA LYS A 395 -17.59 -26.15 -17.22
C LYS A 395 -17.34 -24.70 -17.62
N LEU A 396 -16.33 -24.45 -18.46
CA LEU A 396 -16.06 -23.11 -19.02
C LEU A 396 -17.26 -22.64 -19.85
N VAL A 397 -17.80 -21.46 -19.51
CA VAL A 397 -18.96 -20.84 -20.16
C VAL A 397 -18.51 -19.77 -21.17
N TRP A 398 -17.64 -18.85 -20.72
CA TRP A 398 -17.03 -17.83 -21.56
C TRP A 398 -15.63 -17.47 -21.03
N ASN A 399 -14.82 -16.88 -21.90
CA ASN A 399 -13.55 -16.23 -21.55
C ASN A 399 -13.52 -14.79 -22.03
N TRP A 400 -12.74 -13.92 -21.41
CA TRP A 400 -12.44 -12.59 -21.93
C TRP A 400 -10.94 -12.34 -21.82
N ASP A 401 -10.29 -12.11 -22.96
CA ASP A 401 -8.89 -11.76 -23.05
C ASP A 401 -8.80 -10.33 -23.58
N SER A 402 -8.11 -9.45 -22.85
CA SER A 402 -7.97 -8.05 -23.24
C SER A 402 -7.22 -7.87 -24.57
N GLY A 403 -6.40 -8.85 -24.97
CA GLY A 403 -5.76 -8.90 -26.29
C GLY A 403 -6.64 -9.42 -27.42
N ASN A 404 -7.81 -9.98 -27.13
CA ASN A 404 -8.84 -10.37 -28.12
C ASN A 404 -10.25 -10.21 -27.50
N PRO A 405 -10.66 -8.95 -27.24
CA PRO A 405 -11.76 -8.65 -26.32
C PRO A 405 -13.16 -8.98 -26.85
N ASP A 406 -13.30 -9.18 -28.16
CA ASP A 406 -14.59 -9.36 -28.83
C ASP A 406 -14.99 -10.84 -28.96
N ASP A 407 -14.04 -11.78 -28.91
CA ASP A 407 -14.31 -13.21 -28.95
C ASP A 407 -14.32 -13.80 -27.54
N THR A 408 -15.52 -13.98 -27.00
CA THR A 408 -15.70 -14.54 -25.66
C THR A 408 -15.95 -16.04 -25.64
N THR A 409 -15.85 -16.68 -26.81
CA THR A 409 -16.09 -18.10 -26.97
C THR A 409 -14.95 -18.89 -26.32
N PRO A 410 -15.26 -19.96 -25.55
CA PRO A 410 -14.24 -20.89 -25.06
C PRO A 410 -13.32 -21.39 -26.19
N LEU A 411 -12.01 -21.20 -26.02
CA LEU A 411 -11.02 -21.67 -26.99
C LEU A 411 -11.03 -23.19 -27.13
N ALA A 412 -10.76 -23.66 -28.36
CA ALA A 412 -10.60 -25.09 -28.63
C ALA A 412 -9.25 -25.61 -28.10
N GLU A 413 -9.13 -26.94 -27.94
CA GLU A 413 -7.86 -27.57 -27.57
C GLU A 413 -6.76 -27.22 -28.58
N GLY A 414 -5.57 -26.87 -28.08
CA GLY A 414 -4.41 -26.48 -28.90
C GLY A 414 -4.36 -25.01 -29.29
N GLN A 415 -5.43 -24.23 -29.09
CA GLN A 415 -5.37 -22.77 -29.18
C GLN A 415 -4.80 -22.16 -27.89
N THR A 416 -4.23 -20.96 -27.99
CA THR A 416 -3.73 -20.22 -26.83
C THR A 416 -4.31 -18.83 -26.78
N TYR A 417 -4.57 -18.34 -25.57
CA TYR A 417 -4.91 -16.94 -25.32
C TYR A 417 -3.76 -16.01 -25.75
N THR A 418 -4.07 -14.72 -25.93
CA THR A 418 -3.12 -13.70 -26.35
C THR A 418 -2.04 -13.55 -25.27
N ARG A 419 -0.79 -13.80 -25.65
CA ARG A 419 0.36 -13.66 -24.76
C ARG A 419 0.50 -12.21 -24.32
N ASN A 420 0.93 -12.02 -23.07
CA ASN A 420 1.29 -10.73 -22.50
C ASN A 420 0.13 -9.71 -22.47
N SER A 421 -1.12 -10.19 -22.45
CA SER A 421 -2.28 -9.30 -22.31
C SER A 421 -2.46 -8.84 -20.85
N PRO A 422 -2.89 -7.58 -20.61
CA PRO A 422 -3.09 -7.04 -19.27
C PRO A 422 -3.89 -7.96 -18.35
N ASN A 423 -3.39 -8.17 -17.13
CA ASN A 423 -3.95 -9.08 -16.14
C ASN A 423 -4.99 -8.40 -15.22
N MET A 424 -5.63 -9.22 -14.38
CA MET A 424 -6.41 -8.77 -13.24
C MET A 424 -6.10 -9.69 -12.06
N TRP A 425 -5.26 -9.19 -11.16
CA TRP A 425 -4.78 -9.93 -9.99
C TRP A 425 -5.59 -9.62 -8.72
N SER A 426 -6.44 -8.59 -8.75
CA SER A 426 -7.22 -8.12 -7.60
C SER A 426 -8.62 -8.75 -7.54
N MET A 427 -9.62 -8.02 -7.04
CA MET A 427 -10.96 -8.49 -6.69
C MET A 427 -12.03 -7.79 -7.52
N PHE A 428 -13.00 -8.57 -7.98
CA PHE A 428 -14.14 -8.09 -8.74
C PHE A 428 -15.12 -7.34 -7.85
N ALA A 429 -15.87 -6.42 -8.44
CA ALA A 429 -17.19 -6.06 -7.93
C ALA A 429 -18.26 -6.56 -8.89
N VAL A 430 -19.46 -6.86 -8.37
CA VAL A 430 -20.54 -7.49 -9.15
C VAL A 430 -21.88 -6.81 -8.85
N ASP A 431 -22.60 -6.46 -9.91
CA ASP A 431 -24.00 -6.02 -9.85
C ASP A 431 -24.86 -6.96 -10.71
N GLU A 432 -25.38 -8.04 -10.11
CA GLU A 432 -26.23 -9.01 -10.81
C GLU A 432 -27.54 -8.40 -11.31
N LYS A 433 -28.01 -7.31 -10.68
CA LYS A 433 -29.22 -6.61 -11.13
C LYS A 433 -28.97 -5.86 -12.44
N LEU A 434 -27.77 -5.30 -12.62
CA LEU A 434 -27.35 -4.70 -13.89
C LEU A 434 -26.77 -5.73 -14.88
N GLY A 435 -26.47 -6.95 -14.43
CA GLY A 435 -25.79 -7.96 -15.24
C GLY A 435 -24.32 -7.64 -15.47
N MET A 436 -23.64 -6.99 -14.51
CA MET A 436 -22.30 -6.42 -14.69
C MET A 436 -21.24 -6.98 -13.74
N LEU A 437 -20.05 -7.26 -14.29
CA LEU A 437 -18.80 -7.46 -13.56
C LEU A 437 -17.90 -6.24 -13.74
N TYR A 438 -17.22 -5.82 -12.69
CA TYR A 438 -16.26 -4.70 -12.73
C TYR A 438 -14.86 -5.20 -12.39
N LEU A 439 -13.95 -5.02 -13.35
CA LEU A 439 -12.61 -5.59 -13.38
C LEU A 439 -11.58 -4.46 -13.25
N PRO A 440 -10.95 -4.31 -12.06
CA PRO A 440 -9.82 -3.43 -11.93
C PRO A 440 -8.59 -4.07 -12.60
N MET A 441 -8.06 -3.42 -13.63
CA MET A 441 -7.05 -3.99 -14.54
C MET A 441 -5.64 -3.56 -14.16
N GLY A 442 -4.68 -4.47 -14.35
CA GLY A 442 -3.25 -4.18 -14.32
C GLY A 442 -2.71 -3.75 -15.69
N ASN A 443 -1.39 -3.76 -15.87
CA ASN A 443 -0.74 -3.40 -17.12
C ASN A 443 -0.29 -4.60 -17.97
N GLN A 444 0.09 -4.34 -19.24
CA GLN A 444 0.92 -5.26 -20.02
C GLN A 444 2.37 -5.11 -19.57
N MET A 445 3.04 -6.25 -19.35
CA MET A 445 4.44 -6.31 -18.97
C MET A 445 5.37 -6.10 -20.18
N PRO A 446 6.60 -5.59 -19.99
CA PRO A 446 7.10 -4.94 -18.77
C PRO A 446 6.40 -3.62 -18.44
N ASP A 447 6.33 -3.27 -17.16
CA ASP A 447 5.54 -2.11 -16.73
C ASP A 447 6.29 -0.81 -17.00
N GLN A 448 7.63 -0.82 -16.96
CA GLN A 448 8.47 0.38 -17.13
C GLN A 448 8.94 0.62 -18.58
N TYR A 449 8.44 -0.17 -19.54
CA TYR A 449 8.69 0.00 -20.97
C TYR A 449 7.47 -0.47 -21.78
N GLY A 450 6.86 0.42 -22.56
CA GLY A 450 5.62 0.17 -23.31
C GLY A 450 5.77 0.17 -24.83
N GLY A 451 7.00 0.10 -25.35
CA GLY A 451 7.28 0.37 -26.77
C GLY A 451 6.59 -0.58 -27.77
N ASP A 452 6.22 -1.79 -27.34
CA ASP A 452 5.55 -2.84 -28.13
C ASP A 452 4.10 -3.11 -27.72
N ARG A 453 3.50 -2.26 -26.88
CA ARG A 453 2.08 -2.40 -26.48
C ARG A 453 1.15 -2.21 -27.67
N THR A 454 0.20 -3.12 -27.82
CA THR A 454 -0.85 -3.06 -28.84
C THR A 454 -1.93 -2.05 -28.46
N ASP A 455 -2.73 -1.61 -29.44
CA ASP A 455 -3.85 -0.70 -29.19
C ASP A 455 -4.89 -1.32 -28.24
N GLU A 456 -5.12 -2.64 -28.33
CA GLU A 456 -6.01 -3.37 -27.42
C GLU A 456 -5.48 -3.38 -25.99
N SER A 457 -4.19 -3.67 -25.82
CA SER A 457 -3.55 -3.64 -24.51
C SER A 457 -3.61 -2.25 -23.89
N GLU A 458 -3.30 -1.21 -24.67
CA GLU A 458 -3.41 0.19 -24.24
C GLU A 458 -4.84 0.57 -23.84
N LYS A 459 -5.86 -0.03 -24.46
CA LYS A 459 -7.25 0.29 -24.14
C LYS A 459 -7.73 -0.28 -22.80
N TYR A 460 -7.20 -1.43 -22.39
CA TYR A 460 -7.68 -2.17 -21.21
C TYR A 460 -6.69 -2.19 -20.04
N ALA A 461 -5.46 -1.73 -20.22
CA ALA A 461 -4.48 -1.61 -19.14
C ALA A 461 -4.79 -0.47 -18.17
N SER A 462 -4.41 -0.65 -16.89
CA SER A 462 -4.38 0.38 -15.84
C SER A 462 -5.69 1.19 -15.77
N GLY A 463 -6.81 0.46 -15.68
CA GLY A 463 -8.17 1.02 -15.78
C GLY A 463 -9.23 0.13 -15.16
N LEU A 464 -10.50 0.48 -15.41
CA LEU A 464 -11.67 -0.30 -14.99
C LEU A 464 -12.44 -0.75 -16.22
N THR A 465 -12.57 -2.06 -16.40
CA THR A 465 -13.37 -2.67 -17.47
C THR A 465 -14.62 -3.27 -16.88
N ALA A 466 -15.77 -3.04 -17.51
CA ALA A 466 -17.03 -3.61 -17.11
C ALA A 466 -17.53 -4.62 -18.15
N LEU A 467 -17.76 -5.85 -17.72
CA LEU A 467 -18.21 -6.96 -18.57
C LEU A 467 -19.66 -7.32 -18.27
N ASP A 468 -20.36 -7.81 -19.29
CA ASP A 468 -21.61 -8.55 -19.15
C ASP A 468 -21.38 -9.87 -18.40
N ILE A 469 -22.16 -10.15 -17.36
CA ILE A 469 -22.01 -11.38 -16.56
C ILE A 469 -22.23 -12.64 -17.41
N ASP A 470 -23.23 -12.64 -18.29
CA ASP A 470 -23.67 -13.87 -18.97
C ASP A 470 -22.81 -14.20 -20.19
N SER A 471 -22.26 -13.18 -20.86
CA SER A 471 -21.53 -13.35 -22.13
C SER A 471 -20.04 -13.00 -22.07
N GLY A 472 -19.58 -12.31 -21.03
CA GLY A 472 -18.19 -11.83 -20.93
C GLY A 472 -17.87 -10.65 -21.85
N HIS A 473 -18.82 -10.13 -22.64
CA HIS A 473 -18.57 -9.01 -23.54
C HIS A 473 -18.40 -7.69 -22.79
N VAL A 474 -17.49 -6.85 -23.30
CA VAL A 474 -17.26 -5.51 -22.76
C VAL A 474 -18.50 -4.64 -22.96
N LYS A 475 -18.96 -4.02 -21.87
CA LYS A 475 -20.04 -3.02 -21.88
C LYS A 475 -19.47 -1.61 -21.93
N TRP A 476 -18.43 -1.37 -21.14
CA TRP A 476 -17.62 -0.16 -21.19
C TRP A 476 -16.25 -0.43 -20.56
N SER A 477 -15.27 0.40 -20.91
CA SER A 477 -13.96 0.45 -20.24
C SER A 477 -13.55 1.90 -20.08
N PHE A 478 -12.87 2.22 -18.97
CA PHE A 478 -12.28 3.52 -18.71
C PHE A 478 -10.84 3.36 -18.23
N GLN A 479 -9.89 3.91 -18.97
CA GLN A 479 -8.47 3.89 -18.61
C GLN A 479 -8.14 5.00 -17.62
N PHE A 480 -7.40 4.69 -16.56
CA PHE A 480 -7.02 5.65 -15.52
C PHE A 480 -5.58 6.14 -15.64
N THR A 481 -4.71 5.39 -16.32
CA THR A 481 -3.34 5.79 -16.66
C THR A 481 -3.06 5.45 -18.11
N HIS A 482 -2.90 6.48 -18.94
CA HIS A 482 -2.55 6.34 -20.35
C HIS A 482 -1.09 5.92 -20.50
N HIS A 483 -0.83 4.89 -21.31
CA HIS A 483 0.53 4.41 -21.61
C HIS A 483 1.39 4.31 -20.34
N ASP A 484 0.96 3.43 -19.43
CA ASP A 484 1.54 3.31 -18.09
C ASP A 484 3.01 2.88 -18.11
N LEU A 485 3.92 3.67 -17.53
CA LEU A 485 5.34 3.35 -17.41
C LEU A 485 5.79 3.19 -15.94
N TRP A 486 4.84 3.03 -15.02
CA TRP A 486 5.06 3.23 -13.59
C TRP A 486 4.45 2.17 -12.69
N ASP A 487 3.83 1.12 -13.26
CA ASP A 487 3.09 0.09 -12.49
C ASP A 487 1.96 0.76 -11.67
N MET A 488 1.04 1.41 -12.39
CA MET A 488 -0.12 2.13 -11.85
C MET A 488 -1.40 1.32 -11.98
N ASP A 489 -1.28 0.03 -11.73
CA ASP A 489 -2.38 -0.92 -11.61
C ASP A 489 -3.55 -0.40 -10.76
N VAL A 490 -4.76 -0.80 -11.15
CA VAL A 490 -5.92 -0.61 -10.29
C VAL A 490 -5.94 -1.75 -9.28
N GLY A 491 -5.30 -1.51 -8.14
CA GLY A 491 -5.20 -2.53 -7.09
C GLY A 491 -6.51 -2.75 -6.33
N GLY A 492 -7.23 -1.71 -5.92
CA GLY A 492 -8.36 -1.87 -4.99
C GLY A 492 -9.62 -2.50 -5.61
N GLN A 493 -10.32 -3.37 -4.86
CA GLN A 493 -11.69 -3.81 -5.25
C GLN A 493 -12.57 -2.56 -5.45
N PRO A 494 -13.24 -2.41 -6.61
CA PRO A 494 -14.19 -1.32 -6.83
C PRO A 494 -15.33 -1.35 -5.81
N SER A 495 -15.84 -0.19 -5.42
CA SER A 495 -16.99 -0.07 -4.51
C SER A 495 -18.22 0.43 -5.27
N LEU A 496 -19.27 -0.39 -5.33
CA LEU A 496 -20.55 -0.04 -5.93
C LEU A 496 -21.44 0.59 -4.88
N ILE A 497 -21.88 1.82 -5.13
CA ILE A 497 -22.68 2.59 -4.20
C ILE A 497 -23.67 3.47 -4.95
N ASP A 498 -24.67 3.95 -4.24
CA ASP A 498 -25.47 5.07 -4.73
C ASP A 498 -24.92 6.36 -4.12
N VAL A 499 -24.66 7.37 -4.95
CA VAL A 499 -24.08 8.66 -4.55
C VAL A 499 -25.10 9.76 -4.69
N LYS A 500 -25.26 10.57 -3.64
CA LYS A 500 -26.05 11.79 -3.70
C LYS A 500 -25.28 12.90 -4.40
N THR A 501 -25.78 13.35 -5.55
CA THR A 501 -25.26 14.51 -6.29
C THR A 501 -26.29 15.64 -6.32
N GLU A 502 -25.89 16.83 -6.78
CA GLU A 502 -26.81 17.94 -7.05
C GLU A 502 -27.90 17.56 -8.07
N ALA A 503 -27.56 16.72 -9.05
CA ALA A 503 -28.47 16.22 -10.09
C ALA A 503 -29.36 15.05 -9.62
N GLY A 504 -29.27 14.64 -8.35
CA GLY A 504 -30.00 13.51 -7.78
C GLY A 504 -29.11 12.35 -7.38
N VAL A 505 -29.71 11.19 -7.11
CA VAL A 505 -28.97 9.96 -6.75
C VAL A 505 -28.46 9.30 -8.03
N LYS A 506 -27.19 8.93 -8.05
CA LYS A 506 -26.51 8.25 -9.16
C LYS A 506 -25.98 6.90 -8.70
N GLN A 507 -26.15 5.88 -9.54
CA GLN A 507 -25.58 4.55 -9.31
C GLN A 507 -24.11 4.58 -9.73
N ALA A 508 -23.20 4.55 -8.77
CA ALA A 508 -21.78 4.76 -9.00
C ALA A 508 -20.94 3.51 -8.72
N VAL A 509 -19.79 3.46 -9.37
CA VAL A 509 -18.65 2.61 -9.03
C VAL A 509 -17.48 3.52 -8.69
N MET A 510 -16.85 3.28 -7.54
CA MET A 510 -15.66 3.98 -7.10
C MET A 510 -14.43 3.09 -7.26
N ALA A 511 -13.39 3.59 -7.94
CA ALA A 511 -12.11 2.91 -8.09
C ALA A 511 -10.99 3.75 -7.49
N SER A 512 -10.39 3.26 -6.40
CA SER A 512 -9.18 3.82 -5.79
C SER A 512 -7.94 3.29 -6.51
N THR A 513 -6.98 4.16 -6.83
CA THR A 513 -5.85 3.82 -7.72
C THR A 513 -4.48 4.06 -7.06
N LYS A 514 -3.45 3.37 -7.54
CA LYS A 514 -2.06 3.56 -7.10
C LYS A 514 -1.58 5.01 -7.32
N GLN A 515 -2.03 5.69 -8.37
CA GLN A 515 -1.72 7.11 -8.60
C GLN A 515 -2.34 8.06 -7.55
N GLY A 516 -3.41 7.66 -6.86
CA GLY A 516 -4.06 8.44 -5.80
C GLY A 516 -5.35 9.17 -6.18
N SER A 517 -5.75 9.19 -7.44
CA SER A 517 -7.12 9.59 -7.80
C SER A 517 -8.12 8.51 -7.38
N ILE A 518 -9.31 8.91 -6.96
CA ILE A 518 -10.46 8.00 -6.81
C ILE A 518 -11.45 8.37 -7.90
N TYR A 519 -11.64 7.48 -8.85
CA TYR A 519 -12.55 7.68 -9.96
C TYR A 519 -13.95 7.25 -9.55
N VAL A 520 -14.94 8.11 -9.80
CA VAL A 520 -16.35 7.83 -9.52
C VAL A 520 -17.10 7.89 -10.84
N LEU A 521 -17.47 6.72 -11.33
CA LEU A 521 -18.14 6.55 -12.62
C LEU A 521 -19.56 6.04 -12.41
N ASP A 522 -20.47 6.35 -13.31
CA ASP A 522 -21.78 5.73 -13.39
C ASP A 522 -21.58 4.25 -13.72
N ARG A 523 -22.04 3.36 -12.86
CA ARG A 523 -21.69 1.94 -12.97
C ARG A 523 -22.36 1.23 -14.15
N ALA A 524 -23.42 1.80 -14.73
CA ALA A 524 -24.05 1.24 -15.92
C ALA A 524 -23.34 1.69 -17.21
N THR A 525 -22.81 2.91 -17.24
CA THR A 525 -22.35 3.54 -18.49
C THR A 525 -20.85 3.87 -18.55
N GLY A 526 -20.15 3.84 -17.41
CA GLY A 526 -18.75 4.25 -17.31
C GLY A 526 -18.54 5.77 -17.39
N GLN A 527 -19.62 6.57 -17.46
CA GLN A 527 -19.50 8.02 -17.55
C GLN A 527 -19.11 8.63 -16.20
N PRO A 528 -18.27 9.69 -16.16
CA PRO A 528 -17.87 10.30 -14.90
C PRO A 528 -19.05 10.90 -14.12
N VAL A 529 -19.20 10.50 -12.85
CA VAL A 529 -20.11 11.15 -11.88
C VAL A 529 -19.37 12.30 -11.18
N VAL A 530 -18.11 12.07 -10.82
CA VAL A 530 -17.17 13.12 -10.40
C VAL A 530 -16.36 13.55 -11.63
N PRO A 531 -16.19 14.85 -11.90
CA PRO A 531 -15.44 15.30 -13.07
C PRO A 531 -14.01 14.76 -13.12
N ILE A 532 -13.55 14.44 -14.33
CA ILE A 532 -12.20 13.99 -14.64
C ILE A 532 -11.60 14.94 -15.66
N HIS A 533 -10.39 15.40 -15.41
CA HIS A 533 -9.67 16.34 -16.26
C HIS A 533 -8.41 15.70 -16.81
N GLU A 534 -8.12 15.92 -18.09
CA GLU A 534 -6.82 15.59 -18.69
C GLU A 534 -5.77 16.62 -18.25
N VAL A 535 -4.74 16.15 -17.55
CA VAL A 535 -3.67 17.01 -17.01
C VAL A 535 -2.35 16.69 -17.72
N ALA A 536 -1.65 17.73 -18.17
CA ALA A 536 -0.33 17.56 -18.80
C ALA A 536 0.68 16.95 -17.81
N VAL A 537 1.50 16.02 -18.31
CA VAL A 537 2.50 15.28 -17.51
C VAL A 537 3.89 15.34 -18.15
N PRO A 538 4.97 15.01 -17.43
CA PRO A 538 6.32 14.97 -17.98
C PRO A 538 6.43 14.09 -19.24
N GLN A 539 7.26 14.52 -20.20
CA GLN A 539 7.43 13.87 -21.50
C GLN A 539 8.85 13.37 -21.72
N GLY A 540 9.05 12.51 -22.72
CA GLY A 540 10.39 12.10 -23.18
C GLY A 540 10.82 10.78 -22.59
N ALA A 541 10.29 9.70 -23.18
CA ALA A 541 10.69 8.33 -22.90
C ALA A 541 12.06 7.99 -23.53
N VAL A 542 12.56 6.80 -23.22
CA VAL A 542 13.76 6.25 -23.86
C VAL A 542 13.51 5.89 -25.34
N ALA A 543 14.59 5.70 -26.10
CA ALA A 543 14.49 5.29 -27.49
C ALA A 543 13.75 3.95 -27.63
N GLY A 544 12.76 3.90 -28.53
CA GLY A 544 11.89 2.74 -28.74
C GLY A 544 10.54 2.83 -28.03
N ASP A 545 10.35 3.82 -27.15
CA ASP A 545 9.14 4.01 -26.37
C ASP A 545 8.55 5.42 -26.52
N ARG A 546 7.39 5.68 -25.90
CA ARG A 546 6.69 6.97 -25.92
C ARG A 546 6.18 7.38 -24.53
N THR A 547 5.63 8.58 -24.43
CA THR A 547 4.87 9.04 -23.25
C THR A 547 3.50 9.54 -23.72
N SER A 548 2.47 9.38 -22.87
CA SER A 548 1.19 10.07 -23.10
C SER A 548 1.35 11.58 -22.81
N PRO A 549 0.78 12.49 -23.62
CA PRO A 549 0.84 13.93 -23.37
C PRO A 549 0.08 14.37 -22.11
N THR A 550 -0.97 13.63 -21.74
CA THR A 550 -1.82 13.91 -20.57
C THR A 550 -2.12 12.64 -19.79
N GLN A 551 -2.58 12.81 -18.55
CA GLN A 551 -3.17 11.75 -17.73
C GLN A 551 -4.51 12.19 -17.18
N PRO A 552 -5.48 11.27 -17.02
CA PRO A 552 -6.75 11.58 -16.38
C PRO A 552 -6.54 11.87 -14.89
N LYS A 553 -7.24 12.87 -14.38
CA LYS A 553 -7.24 13.22 -12.96
C LYS A 553 -8.65 13.52 -12.47
N SER A 554 -9.14 12.70 -11.53
CA SER A 554 -10.41 12.92 -10.84
C SER A 554 -10.33 14.15 -9.93
N GLU A 555 -11.43 14.89 -9.79
CA GLU A 555 -11.53 15.94 -8.77
C GLU A 555 -11.46 15.36 -7.34
N LEU A 556 -11.94 14.12 -7.15
CA LEU A 556 -11.69 13.38 -5.92
C LEU A 556 -10.30 12.71 -5.99
N ASN A 557 -9.29 13.34 -5.37
CA ASN A 557 -7.91 12.87 -5.47
C ASN A 557 -7.08 13.09 -4.21
N PHE A 558 -6.13 12.18 -4.01
CA PHE A 558 -5.12 12.17 -2.95
C PHE A 558 -3.70 12.23 -3.52
N MET A 559 -3.54 12.62 -4.80
CA MET A 559 -2.23 12.80 -5.42
C MET A 559 -1.39 13.80 -4.61
N PRO A 560 -0.15 13.44 -4.22
CA PRO A 560 0.67 14.33 -3.42
C PRO A 560 1.27 15.45 -4.29
N PRO A 561 1.66 16.59 -3.69
CA PRO A 561 2.47 17.59 -4.37
C PRO A 561 3.81 16.99 -4.87
N PRO A 562 4.39 17.49 -5.97
CA PRO A 562 5.69 17.05 -6.44
C PRO A 562 6.79 17.24 -5.38
N LEU A 563 7.65 16.23 -5.22
CA LEU A 563 8.83 16.30 -4.36
C LEU A 563 9.81 17.39 -4.81
N LYS A 564 10.48 17.97 -3.83
CA LYS A 564 11.57 18.93 -4.00
C LYS A 564 12.77 18.47 -3.19
N GLU A 565 13.95 19.00 -3.52
CA GLU A 565 15.17 18.72 -2.77
C GLU A 565 15.01 18.96 -1.25
N ARG A 566 14.25 19.99 -0.88
CA ARG A 566 14.00 20.32 0.53
C ARG A 566 13.21 19.24 1.29
N ASP A 567 12.43 18.44 0.58
CA ASP A 567 11.60 17.37 1.15
C ASP A 567 12.43 16.11 1.45
N MET A 568 13.73 16.12 1.07
CA MET A 568 14.65 15.06 1.41
C MET A 568 15.03 15.09 2.90
N TRP A 569 15.13 13.91 3.47
CA TRP A 569 15.22 13.62 4.88
C TRP A 569 16.32 12.60 5.17
N GLY A 570 16.46 12.27 6.45
CA GLY A 570 17.44 11.39 7.04
C GLY A 570 17.46 11.68 8.54
N VAL A 571 18.05 10.79 9.34
CA VAL A 571 18.15 11.04 10.79
C VAL A 571 19.27 12.03 11.13
N THR A 572 20.29 12.15 10.26
CA THR A 572 21.41 13.08 10.42
C THR A 572 21.56 14.04 9.23
N PRO A 573 22.34 15.14 9.37
CA PRO A 573 22.69 15.99 8.24
C PRO A 573 23.41 15.25 7.10
N PHE A 574 24.10 14.14 7.39
CA PHE A 574 24.83 13.36 6.40
C PHE A 574 23.88 12.54 5.54
N ASP A 575 22.94 11.84 6.17
CA ASP A 575 21.92 11.06 5.47
C ASP A 575 21.09 11.98 4.59
N GLN A 576 20.67 13.12 5.14
CA GLN A 576 19.93 14.12 4.39
C GLN A 576 20.71 14.65 3.18
N MET A 577 22.00 14.96 3.35
CA MET A 577 22.85 15.39 2.24
C MET A 577 22.96 14.32 1.16
N LEU A 578 23.14 13.06 1.53
CA LEU A 578 23.24 11.94 0.60
C LEU A 578 21.92 11.70 -0.15
N CYS A 579 20.78 11.77 0.55
CA CYS A 579 19.46 11.71 -0.05
C CYS A 579 19.22 12.85 -1.05
N ARG A 580 19.67 14.07 -0.73
CA ARG A 580 19.60 15.19 -1.67
C ARG A 580 20.49 14.99 -2.89
N ILE A 581 21.68 14.43 -2.70
CA ILE A 581 22.57 14.08 -3.81
C ILE A 581 21.91 13.04 -4.72
N ASP A 582 21.31 12.01 -4.13
CA ASP A 582 20.61 10.96 -4.87
C ASP A 582 19.43 11.55 -5.66
N PHE A 583 18.57 12.33 -4.98
CA PHE A 583 17.46 13.05 -5.59
C PHE A 583 17.89 13.92 -6.77
N LYS A 584 18.97 14.70 -6.62
CA LYS A 584 19.50 15.60 -7.66
C LYS A 584 20.28 14.88 -8.76
N SER A 585 20.66 13.62 -8.56
CA SER A 585 21.37 12.82 -9.55
C SER A 585 20.45 12.09 -10.53
N MET A 586 19.17 11.97 -10.18
CA MET A 586 18.13 11.34 -10.98
C MET A 586 17.20 12.37 -11.62
N ARG A 587 16.43 11.92 -12.61
CA ARG A 587 15.38 12.71 -13.23
C ARG A 587 14.12 12.72 -12.36
N TYR A 588 13.58 13.90 -12.08
CA TYR A 588 12.26 14.05 -11.46
C TYR A 588 11.63 15.38 -11.88
N ASP A 589 10.69 15.29 -12.81
CA ASP A 589 9.96 16.43 -13.37
C ASP A 589 8.54 16.53 -12.78
N GLY A 590 8.21 15.68 -11.80
CA GLY A 590 6.90 15.57 -11.15
C GLY A 590 6.30 14.16 -11.25
N PRO A 591 5.04 13.97 -10.81
CA PRO A 591 4.29 12.74 -11.04
C PRO A 591 4.34 12.34 -12.52
N PHE A 592 4.42 11.04 -12.80
CA PHE A 592 4.58 10.49 -14.16
C PHE A 592 5.88 10.91 -14.86
N THR A 593 6.98 11.13 -14.12
CA THR A 593 8.31 11.22 -14.74
C THR A 593 8.66 9.86 -15.34
N PRO A 594 8.89 9.73 -16.67
CA PRO A 594 9.12 8.44 -17.29
C PRO A 594 10.44 7.81 -16.82
N PRO A 595 10.54 6.46 -16.77
CA PRO A 595 11.79 5.75 -16.54
C PRO A 595 12.90 6.17 -17.51
N SER A 596 14.15 6.16 -17.04
CA SER A 596 15.30 6.62 -17.84
C SER A 596 16.59 5.87 -17.51
N LEU A 597 17.58 5.96 -18.42
CA LEU A 597 18.92 5.39 -18.23
C LEU A 597 19.71 6.08 -17.10
N GLN A 598 19.44 7.36 -16.85
CA GLN A 598 20.00 8.10 -15.72
C GLN A 598 19.43 7.61 -14.38
N GLY A 599 18.21 7.06 -14.39
CA GLY A 599 17.40 6.83 -13.22
C GLY A 599 16.37 7.95 -13.04
N SER A 600 15.16 7.56 -12.68
CA SER A 600 14.02 8.44 -12.46
C SER A 600 13.42 8.19 -11.08
N ILE A 601 12.86 9.23 -10.46
CA ILE A 601 12.07 9.08 -9.24
C ILE A 601 10.60 8.90 -9.61
N VAL A 602 9.97 7.90 -9.02
CA VAL A 602 8.53 7.62 -9.14
C VAL A 602 7.88 7.99 -7.81
N TYR A 603 6.97 8.96 -7.85
CA TYR A 603 6.25 9.43 -6.67
C TYR A 603 4.84 9.95 -7.04
N PRO A 604 3.75 9.38 -6.48
CA PRO A 604 3.74 8.18 -5.61
C PRO A 604 4.35 6.97 -6.33
N GLY A 605 5.07 6.11 -5.60
CA GLY A 605 5.78 4.96 -6.16
C GLY A 605 4.88 3.74 -6.36
N ASN A 606 5.48 2.60 -6.68
CA ASN A 606 4.80 1.35 -7.10
C ASN A 606 3.83 0.74 -6.07
N PHE A 607 4.04 0.96 -4.76
CA PHE A 607 3.04 0.61 -3.73
C PHE A 607 1.75 1.44 -3.83
N GLY A 608 1.79 2.53 -4.59
CA GLY A 608 0.68 3.43 -4.79
C GLY A 608 0.24 4.20 -3.54
N VAL A 609 -0.76 5.04 -3.76
CA VAL A 609 -1.54 5.72 -2.71
C VAL A 609 -2.59 4.78 -2.14
N PHE A 610 -3.25 4.03 -3.01
CA PHE A 610 -4.22 2.98 -2.67
C PHE A 610 -3.87 1.72 -3.46
N ASP A 611 -3.54 0.65 -2.74
CA ASP A 611 -3.22 -0.67 -3.31
C ASP A 611 -4.45 -1.61 -3.17
N TRP A 612 -4.24 -2.93 -3.14
CA TRP A 612 -5.27 -3.97 -3.18
C TRP A 612 -6.34 -3.87 -2.09
N GLY A 613 -6.00 -3.29 -0.94
CA GLY A 613 -6.93 -3.10 0.18
C GLY A 613 -8.17 -2.29 -0.18
N GLY A 614 -8.05 -1.36 -1.14
CA GLY A 614 -9.12 -0.45 -1.55
C GLY A 614 -9.59 0.47 -0.42
N ILE A 615 -10.84 0.93 -0.51
CA ILE A 615 -11.46 1.88 0.43
C ILE A 615 -12.74 1.31 1.01
N SER A 616 -13.20 1.86 2.14
CA SER A 616 -14.55 1.58 2.65
C SER A 616 -15.45 2.79 2.51
N VAL A 617 -16.72 2.53 2.23
CA VAL A 617 -17.72 3.57 1.99
C VAL A 617 -18.94 3.33 2.86
N ASP A 618 -19.30 4.30 3.70
CA ASP A 618 -20.60 4.36 4.37
C ASP A 618 -21.63 4.96 3.40
N PRO A 619 -22.53 4.14 2.81
CA PRO A 619 -23.50 4.62 1.82
C PRO A 619 -24.63 5.44 2.47
N VAL A 620 -24.83 5.33 3.79
CA VAL A 620 -25.90 6.02 4.50
C VAL A 620 -25.45 7.43 4.87
N ARG A 621 -24.25 7.57 5.46
CA ARG A 621 -23.64 8.86 5.78
C ARG A 621 -23.00 9.54 4.58
N GLN A 622 -22.80 8.81 3.48
CA GLN A 622 -22.10 9.25 2.26
C GLN A 622 -20.67 9.67 2.59
N ILE A 623 -19.91 8.76 3.22
CA ILE A 623 -18.51 8.97 3.62
C ILE A 623 -17.65 7.86 3.00
N ALA A 624 -16.52 8.22 2.39
CA ALA A 624 -15.45 7.26 2.15
C ALA A 624 -14.37 7.39 3.24
N PHE A 625 -14.01 6.28 3.88
CA PHE A 625 -12.89 6.18 4.80
C PHE A 625 -11.70 5.53 4.08
N VAL A 626 -10.56 6.20 4.11
CA VAL A 626 -9.41 5.88 3.25
C VAL A 626 -8.10 5.94 4.02
N ASN A 627 -7.08 5.22 3.55
CA ASN A 627 -5.76 5.12 4.18
C ASN A 627 -4.59 5.37 3.21
N PRO A 628 -4.46 6.60 2.67
CA PRO A 628 -3.47 6.89 1.63
C PRO A 628 -2.04 6.75 2.15
N SER A 629 -1.19 6.09 1.36
CA SER A 629 0.25 5.94 1.61
C SER A 629 1.09 6.71 0.58
N TYR A 630 2.28 7.15 0.98
CA TYR A 630 3.15 7.97 0.14
C TYR A 630 4.60 7.52 0.31
N MET A 631 5.07 6.74 -0.67
CA MET A 631 6.44 6.24 -0.73
C MET A 631 7.04 6.58 -2.09
N ALA A 632 8.25 7.11 -2.10
CA ALA A 632 9.01 7.38 -3.31
C ALA A 632 9.90 6.19 -3.69
N PHE A 633 9.98 5.92 -4.99
CA PHE A 633 10.79 4.84 -5.57
C PHE A 633 11.76 5.38 -6.62
N LYS A 634 12.79 4.60 -6.90
CA LYS A 634 13.75 4.76 -7.96
C LYS A 634 13.44 3.75 -9.06
N SER A 635 13.42 4.21 -10.29
CA SER A 635 13.30 3.38 -11.48
C SER A 635 14.42 3.73 -12.45
N LYS A 636 15.33 2.78 -12.69
CA LYS A 636 16.48 2.99 -13.58
C LYS A 636 16.51 1.94 -14.68
N LEU A 637 16.32 2.39 -15.92
CA LEU A 637 16.43 1.52 -17.09
C LEU A 637 17.89 1.16 -17.36
N ILE A 638 18.10 -0.08 -17.80
CA ILE A 638 19.42 -0.65 -18.10
C ILE A 638 19.33 -1.35 -19.45
N PRO A 639 20.24 -1.06 -20.41
CA PRO A 639 20.24 -1.75 -21.69
C PRO A 639 20.32 -3.27 -21.49
N ALA A 640 19.59 -4.04 -22.30
CA ALA A 640 19.49 -5.49 -22.15
C ALA A 640 20.85 -6.21 -22.04
N ALA A 641 21.86 -5.74 -22.77
CA ALA A 641 23.23 -6.28 -22.76
C ALA A 641 23.97 -6.12 -21.41
N GLU A 642 23.52 -5.21 -20.55
CA GLU A 642 24.15 -4.90 -19.26
C GLU A 642 23.47 -5.61 -18.08
N ILE A 643 22.30 -6.23 -18.29
CA ILE A 643 21.49 -6.88 -17.24
C ILE A 643 22.26 -8.00 -16.55
N ALA A 644 22.97 -8.83 -17.33
CA ALA A 644 23.75 -9.95 -16.79
C ALA A 644 24.91 -9.52 -15.87
N LYS A 645 25.27 -8.23 -15.84
CA LYS A 645 26.30 -7.66 -14.96
C LYS A 645 25.71 -7.07 -13.67
N GLN A 646 24.38 -7.05 -13.54
CA GLN A 646 23.69 -6.48 -12.38
C GLN A 646 23.45 -7.54 -11.28
N GLY A 647 22.92 -7.08 -10.15
CA GLY A 647 22.51 -7.94 -9.04
C GLY A 647 21.31 -8.86 -9.36
N PRO A 648 20.87 -9.66 -8.38
CA PRO A 648 19.71 -10.52 -8.56
C PRO A 648 18.39 -9.71 -8.58
N ARG A 649 17.33 -10.33 -9.13
CA ARG A 649 15.94 -9.96 -8.83
C ARG A 649 15.67 -10.26 -7.35
N VAL A 650 15.00 -9.35 -6.65
CA VAL A 650 14.68 -9.51 -5.22
C VAL A 650 13.18 -9.81 -5.06
N SER A 651 12.32 -8.98 -5.64
CA SER A 651 10.86 -9.18 -5.73
C SER A 651 10.35 -8.58 -7.05
N GLU A 652 9.04 -8.47 -7.23
CA GLU A 652 8.45 -7.77 -8.40
C GLU A 652 8.69 -6.25 -8.35
N THR A 653 8.81 -5.68 -7.15
CA THR A 653 8.98 -4.25 -6.91
C THR A 653 10.39 -3.85 -6.46
N GLU A 654 11.31 -4.81 -6.33
CA GLU A 654 12.68 -4.57 -5.84
C GLU A 654 13.74 -5.36 -6.63
N GLY A 655 14.86 -4.70 -6.89
CA GLY A 655 16.04 -5.29 -7.53
C GLY A 655 15.97 -5.23 -9.05
N VAL A 656 16.73 -6.11 -9.70
CA VAL A 656 16.87 -6.15 -11.15
C VAL A 656 15.69 -6.91 -11.76
N GLN A 657 14.96 -6.25 -12.65
CA GLN A 657 13.95 -6.84 -13.49
C GLN A 657 14.48 -7.05 -14.91
N PRO A 658 14.54 -8.29 -15.40
CA PRO A 658 15.26 -8.62 -16.63
C PRO A 658 14.53 -8.24 -17.91
N ASN A 659 13.20 -8.15 -17.93
CA ASN A 659 12.40 -7.79 -19.10
C ASN A 659 12.86 -8.46 -20.41
N LYS A 660 13.11 -9.78 -20.39
CA LYS A 660 13.65 -10.50 -21.56
C LYS A 660 12.77 -10.24 -22.79
N GLY A 661 13.39 -9.89 -23.92
CA GLY A 661 12.69 -9.52 -25.15
C GLY A 661 12.56 -8.02 -25.37
N ALA A 662 12.56 -7.21 -24.30
CA ALA A 662 12.62 -5.76 -24.38
C ALA A 662 14.06 -5.24 -24.57
N PRO A 663 14.26 -4.03 -25.13
CA PRO A 663 15.58 -3.42 -25.25
C PRO A 663 16.20 -2.99 -23.92
N TYR A 664 15.40 -2.89 -22.85
CA TYR A 664 15.83 -2.49 -21.51
C TYR A 664 15.23 -3.39 -20.43
N GLY A 665 16.04 -3.70 -19.42
CA GLY A 665 15.56 -4.09 -18.09
C GLY A 665 15.46 -2.88 -17.17
N VAL A 666 15.07 -3.08 -15.92
CA VAL A 666 14.94 -2.00 -14.93
C VAL A 666 15.48 -2.42 -13.56
N ILE A 667 16.08 -1.48 -12.83
CA ILE A 667 16.29 -1.62 -11.38
C ILE A 667 15.22 -0.79 -10.66
N LEU A 668 14.48 -1.46 -9.78
CA LEU A 668 13.48 -0.86 -8.90
C LEU A 668 13.98 -0.89 -7.46
N GLU A 669 13.93 0.25 -6.78
CA GLU A 669 14.36 0.37 -5.38
C GLU A 669 13.53 1.44 -4.67
N ALA A 670 13.17 1.21 -3.40
CA ALA A 670 12.65 2.31 -2.58
C ALA A 670 13.69 3.44 -2.46
N LEU A 671 13.25 4.70 -2.41
CA LEU A 671 14.13 5.86 -2.26
C LEU A 671 14.62 5.95 -0.80
N LEU A 672 15.65 5.15 -0.49
CA LEU A 672 16.25 5.02 0.84
C LEU A 672 17.70 5.55 0.84
N SER A 673 18.11 6.07 2.00
CA SER A 673 19.50 6.40 2.30
C SER A 673 20.35 5.12 2.39
N PRO A 674 21.70 5.22 2.38
CA PRO A 674 22.58 4.07 2.59
C PRO A 674 22.37 3.35 3.94
N LEU A 675 21.70 3.99 4.92
CA LEU A 675 21.33 3.38 6.19
C LEU A 675 19.95 2.67 6.16
N GLY A 676 19.29 2.62 5.00
CA GLY A 676 17.97 2.03 4.83
C GLY A 676 16.80 2.92 5.31
N LEU A 677 17.06 4.18 5.67
CA LEU A 677 16.02 5.12 6.07
C LEU A 677 15.38 5.79 4.84
N PRO A 678 14.05 6.03 4.82
CA PRO A 678 13.41 6.78 3.74
C PRO A 678 14.07 8.14 3.52
N CYS A 679 14.43 8.42 2.27
CA CYS A 679 14.96 9.74 1.91
C CYS A 679 13.86 10.79 1.81
N GLN A 680 12.59 10.42 1.67
CA GLN A 680 11.48 11.36 1.74
C GLN A 680 11.12 11.65 3.21
N ALA A 681 10.89 12.91 3.56
CA ALA A 681 10.41 13.29 4.88
C ALA A 681 9.04 12.66 5.21
N PRO A 682 8.81 12.23 6.47
CA PRO A 682 7.50 11.78 6.93
C PRO A 682 6.46 12.92 6.87
N ALA A 683 5.16 12.63 6.79
CA ALA A 683 4.55 11.30 6.96
C ALA A 683 4.36 10.51 5.66
N TRP A 684 4.45 9.19 5.79
CA TRP A 684 4.35 8.22 4.69
C TRP A 684 3.01 7.47 4.65
N GLY A 685 2.16 7.65 5.66
CA GLY A 685 0.84 7.03 5.71
C GLY A 685 -0.13 7.76 6.64
N TYR A 686 -1.40 7.75 6.22
CA TYR A 686 -2.47 8.53 6.85
C TYR A 686 -3.76 7.71 6.94
N VAL A 687 -4.70 8.23 7.73
CA VAL A 687 -6.14 7.93 7.62
C VAL A 687 -6.86 9.21 7.27
N ALA A 688 -7.90 9.13 6.44
CA ALA A 688 -8.73 10.27 6.05
C ALA A 688 -10.19 9.86 5.84
N ALA A 689 -11.08 10.84 5.89
CA ALA A 689 -12.45 10.68 5.43
C ALA A 689 -12.83 11.74 4.40
N VAL A 690 -13.66 11.36 3.44
CA VAL A 690 -14.18 12.21 2.37
C VAL A 690 -15.70 12.26 2.46
N ASP A 691 -16.27 13.45 2.36
CA ASP A 691 -17.71 13.64 2.18
C ASP A 691 -18.07 13.42 0.71
N LEU A 692 -18.82 12.37 0.40
CA LEU A 692 -19.17 12.00 -0.96
C LEU A 692 -20.20 12.94 -1.59
N THR A 693 -20.85 13.80 -0.81
CA THR A 693 -21.84 14.75 -1.33
C THR A 693 -21.23 15.99 -1.97
N ASN A 694 -19.95 16.27 -1.67
CA ASN A 694 -19.19 17.39 -2.22
C ASN A 694 -17.74 17.03 -2.60
N HIS A 695 -17.36 15.76 -2.43
CA HIS A 695 -16.07 15.18 -2.78
C HIS A 695 -14.87 15.80 -2.04
N GLN A 696 -15.09 16.43 -0.89
CA GLN A 696 -14.03 17.05 -0.11
C GLN A 696 -13.54 16.15 1.02
N THR A 697 -12.22 16.11 1.21
CA THR A 697 -11.60 15.54 2.42
C THR A 697 -12.04 16.33 3.65
N ILE A 698 -12.70 15.64 4.57
CA ILE A 698 -13.22 16.18 5.84
C ILE A 698 -12.05 16.37 6.82
N TRP A 699 -11.27 15.32 7.02
CA TRP A 699 -10.12 15.28 7.90
C TRP A 699 -9.06 14.29 7.36
N MET A 700 -7.80 14.49 7.74
CA MET A 700 -6.68 13.59 7.41
C MET A 700 -5.61 13.65 8.51
N HIS A 701 -5.30 12.50 9.10
CA HIS A 701 -4.37 12.36 10.24
C HIS A 701 -3.27 11.36 9.93
N LYS A 702 -2.07 11.56 10.50
CA LYS A 702 -0.97 10.59 10.39
C LYS A 702 -1.36 9.28 11.05
N ASN A 703 -1.02 8.16 10.42
CA ASN A 703 -1.40 6.83 10.92
C ASN A 703 -0.19 5.96 11.28
N GLY A 704 -0.20 5.39 12.48
CA GLY A 704 0.83 4.47 12.96
C GLY A 704 2.15 5.11 13.38
N THR A 705 3.02 4.26 13.93
CA THR A 705 4.27 4.62 14.60
C THR A 705 5.47 3.86 14.03
N VAL A 706 6.69 4.32 14.33
CA VAL A 706 7.93 3.61 13.96
C VAL A 706 8.37 2.57 15.00
N ARG A 707 7.49 2.16 15.91
CA ARG A 707 7.82 1.28 17.04
C ARG A 707 8.52 -0.01 16.61
N ASP A 708 8.07 -0.62 15.53
CA ASP A 708 8.55 -1.92 15.05
C ASP A 708 9.49 -1.82 13.84
N SER A 709 9.76 -0.61 13.37
CA SER A 709 10.66 -0.33 12.24
C SER A 709 11.92 0.43 12.65
N SER A 710 12.07 0.73 13.94
CA SER A 710 13.22 1.45 14.49
C SER A 710 14.10 0.56 15.38
N PRO A 711 15.43 0.80 15.44
CA PRO A 711 16.33 0.02 16.29
C PRO A 711 16.00 0.07 17.78
N ILE A 712 15.33 1.12 18.22
CA ILE A 712 14.88 1.30 19.61
C ILE A 712 13.35 1.46 19.54
N PRO A 713 12.56 0.56 20.17
CA PRO A 713 11.12 0.46 19.95
C PRO A 713 10.32 1.57 20.65
N ILE A 714 10.49 2.81 20.19
CA ILE A 714 9.79 4.00 20.69
C ILE A 714 8.61 4.28 19.75
N PRO A 715 7.36 4.37 20.25
CA PRO A 715 6.17 4.58 19.43
C PRO A 715 6.03 6.06 19.03
N LEU A 716 6.92 6.54 18.16
CA LEU A 716 6.83 7.91 17.62
C LEU A 716 5.86 7.91 16.43
N THR A 717 4.80 8.72 16.51
CA THR A 717 3.84 8.90 15.43
C THR A 717 4.48 9.68 14.28
N MET A 718 4.92 8.95 13.27
CA MET A 718 5.53 9.51 12.06
C MET A 718 4.63 9.36 10.84
N GLY A 719 3.54 8.60 10.93
CA GLY A 719 2.75 8.22 9.76
C GLY A 719 3.52 7.19 8.93
N VAL A 720 3.27 5.91 9.18
CA VAL A 720 3.90 4.80 8.45
C VAL A 720 2.94 4.26 7.39
N PRO A 721 3.45 3.72 6.27
CA PRO A 721 2.59 3.10 5.26
C PRO A 721 1.71 2.01 5.86
N SER A 722 0.54 1.83 5.26
CA SER A 722 -0.35 0.72 5.56
C SER A 722 -0.74 0.01 4.27
N LEU A 723 -0.68 -1.31 4.28
CA LEU A 723 -1.19 -2.15 3.19
C LEU A 723 -2.33 -3.02 3.73
N GLY A 724 -3.40 -3.16 2.95
CA GLY A 724 -4.67 -3.72 3.41
C GLY A 724 -5.78 -2.66 3.51
N GLY A 725 -7.03 -3.12 3.50
CA GLY A 725 -8.21 -2.28 3.43
C GLY A 725 -8.74 -1.85 4.78
N THR A 726 -9.82 -1.08 4.73
CA THR A 726 -10.57 -0.59 5.89
C THR A 726 -11.99 -1.14 5.85
N PHE A 727 -12.72 -1.06 6.97
CA PHE A 727 -14.18 -1.19 6.94
C PHE A 727 -14.85 -0.15 7.83
N THR A 728 -16.10 0.18 7.50
CA THR A 728 -16.94 1.12 8.27
C THR A 728 -18.18 0.41 8.82
N THR A 729 -18.78 0.98 9.85
CA THR A 729 -19.97 0.42 10.51
C THR A 729 -21.06 1.48 10.67
N ALA A 730 -22.32 1.05 10.71
CA ALA A 730 -23.46 1.91 11.02
C ALA A 730 -23.33 2.61 12.38
N GLY A 731 -22.55 2.03 13.30
CA GLY A 731 -22.20 2.62 14.60
C GLY A 731 -21.33 3.89 14.52
N GLY A 732 -20.84 4.26 13.33
CA GLY A 732 -19.98 5.45 13.15
C GLY A 732 -18.52 5.20 13.48
N VAL A 733 -18.07 3.94 13.38
CA VAL A 733 -16.68 3.53 13.63
C VAL A 733 -16.10 2.90 12.38
N ALA A 734 -14.87 3.28 12.03
CA ALA A 734 -14.05 2.61 11.02
C ALA A 734 -12.92 1.83 11.69
N PHE A 735 -12.48 0.76 11.04
CA PHE A 735 -11.35 -0.05 11.49
C PHE A 735 -10.29 -0.19 10.39
N LEU A 736 -9.04 -0.24 10.82
CA LEU A 736 -7.88 -0.41 9.96
C LEU A 736 -6.78 -1.19 10.69
N SER A 737 -6.14 -2.11 9.97
CA SER A 737 -4.88 -2.76 10.35
C SER A 737 -3.79 -2.38 9.33
N GLY A 738 -2.80 -3.24 9.11
CA GLY A 738 -1.89 -3.08 7.97
C GLY A 738 -0.74 -2.10 8.13
N THR A 739 -0.73 -1.29 9.18
CA THR A 739 0.41 -0.43 9.52
C THR A 739 1.63 -1.24 9.97
N LEU A 740 2.81 -0.69 9.76
CA LEU A 740 4.09 -1.36 10.08
C LEU A 740 4.28 -1.65 11.59
N ASP A 741 3.52 -1.01 12.47
CA ASP A 741 3.59 -1.15 13.93
C ASP A 741 2.66 -2.21 14.53
N GLN A 742 2.04 -3.05 13.71
CA GLN A 742 1.36 -4.28 14.13
C GLN A 742 0.17 -4.03 15.09
N TYR A 743 -0.73 -3.12 14.72
CA TYR A 743 -1.96 -2.83 15.46
C TYR A 743 -3.21 -3.00 14.59
N LEU A 744 -4.33 -3.36 15.23
CA LEU A 744 -5.68 -3.09 14.74
C LEU A 744 -6.20 -1.83 15.45
N ARG A 745 -6.77 -0.88 14.71
CA ARG A 745 -7.22 0.41 15.24
C ARG A 745 -8.68 0.68 14.90
N ALA A 746 -9.36 1.39 15.79
CA ALA A 746 -10.72 1.89 15.60
C ALA A 746 -10.72 3.43 15.56
N TYR A 747 -11.48 4.01 14.65
CA TYR A 747 -11.56 5.46 14.42
C TYR A 747 -12.99 5.95 14.41
N ASP A 748 -13.22 7.14 14.94
CA ASP A 748 -14.46 7.88 14.73
C ASP A 748 -14.49 8.41 13.29
N VAL A 749 -15.48 8.02 12.49
CA VAL A 749 -15.57 8.42 11.08
C VAL A 749 -15.80 9.93 10.90
N LYS A 750 -16.37 10.61 11.91
CA LYS A 750 -16.74 12.03 11.81
C LYS A 750 -15.54 12.96 11.94
N ASN A 751 -14.51 12.56 12.70
CA ASN A 751 -13.38 13.43 13.06
C ASN A 751 -12.00 12.75 12.99
N GLY A 752 -11.94 11.43 12.76
CA GLY A 752 -10.71 10.66 12.64
C GLY A 752 -9.98 10.38 13.95
N LYS A 753 -10.59 10.67 15.10
CA LYS A 753 -10.02 10.34 16.40
C LYS A 753 -9.84 8.82 16.52
N GLN A 754 -8.62 8.39 16.83
CA GLN A 754 -8.37 7.01 17.24
C GLN A 754 -9.08 6.74 18.57
N LEU A 755 -10.03 5.82 18.55
CA LEU A 755 -10.88 5.44 19.68
C LEU A 755 -10.29 4.28 20.50
N TRP A 756 -9.56 3.40 19.80
CA TRP A 756 -9.00 2.18 20.37
C TRP A 756 -7.87 1.66 19.49
N GLU A 757 -6.91 0.96 20.10
CA GLU A 757 -5.93 0.15 19.40
C GLU A 757 -5.68 -1.17 20.15
N GLY A 758 -5.50 -2.26 19.41
CA GLY A 758 -5.14 -3.57 19.92
C GLY A 758 -3.83 -4.04 19.29
N ARG A 759 -2.81 -4.32 20.11
CA ARG A 759 -1.51 -4.84 19.62
C ARG A 759 -1.69 -6.27 19.10
N LEU A 760 -1.20 -6.52 17.90
CA LEU A 760 -1.25 -7.82 17.24
C LEU A 760 0.10 -8.54 17.39
N PRO A 761 0.19 -9.88 17.41
CA PRO A 761 1.47 -10.58 17.57
C PRO A 761 2.41 -10.55 16.35
N ALA A 762 1.88 -10.14 15.19
CA ALA A 762 2.52 -10.10 13.88
C ALA A 762 1.94 -8.95 13.04
N GLY A 763 2.52 -8.68 11.86
CA GLY A 763 1.96 -7.74 10.88
C GLY A 763 0.59 -8.21 10.40
N ALA A 764 -0.32 -7.27 10.15
CA ALA A 764 -1.69 -7.55 9.72
C ALA A 764 -2.04 -6.75 8.48
N GLN A 765 -1.25 -6.96 7.42
CA GLN A 765 -1.48 -6.40 6.09
C GLN A 765 -2.69 -7.09 5.43
N THR A 766 -3.86 -6.87 6.02
CA THR A 766 -5.15 -7.51 5.75
C THR A 766 -6.25 -6.47 5.79
N THR A 767 -7.39 -6.75 5.16
CA THR A 767 -8.61 -6.00 5.43
C THR A 767 -9.31 -6.66 6.63
N PRO A 768 -9.46 -5.98 7.77
CA PRO A 768 -10.20 -6.55 8.89
C PRO A 768 -11.71 -6.59 8.54
N MET A 769 -12.48 -7.37 9.30
CA MET A 769 -13.91 -7.52 9.06
C MET A 769 -14.71 -7.59 10.37
N THR A 770 -16.04 -7.51 10.28
CA THR A 770 -16.92 -7.62 11.45
C THR A 770 -18.10 -8.55 11.18
N TYR A 771 -18.59 -9.20 12.22
CA TYR A 771 -19.75 -10.11 12.14
C TYR A 771 -20.51 -10.14 13.46
N THR A 772 -21.68 -10.77 13.45
CA THR A 772 -22.42 -11.12 14.68
C THR A 772 -22.27 -12.60 15.01
N GLY A 773 -21.84 -12.91 16.22
CA GLY A 773 -21.74 -14.28 16.74
C GLY A 773 -23.11 -14.91 17.01
N LYS A 774 -23.13 -16.21 17.31
CA LYS A 774 -24.36 -16.91 17.73
C LYS A 774 -24.85 -16.40 19.08
N ASP A 775 -23.94 -15.86 19.90
CA ASP A 775 -24.23 -15.11 21.13
C ASP A 775 -24.90 -13.73 20.92
N GLY A 776 -25.09 -13.31 19.66
CA GLY A 776 -25.69 -12.02 19.31
C GLY A 776 -24.76 -10.81 19.52
N LYS A 777 -23.48 -11.02 19.85
CA LYS A 777 -22.50 -9.94 20.02
C LYS A 777 -21.81 -9.62 18.70
N GLN A 778 -21.46 -8.35 18.52
CA GLN A 778 -20.62 -7.91 17.42
C GLN A 778 -19.14 -8.22 17.68
N TYR A 779 -18.48 -8.88 16.72
CA TYR A 779 -17.06 -9.19 16.72
C TYR A 779 -16.34 -8.39 15.63
N VAL A 780 -15.09 -8.01 15.88
CA VAL A 780 -14.15 -7.49 14.89
C VAL A 780 -13.01 -8.49 14.74
N LEU A 781 -12.68 -8.88 13.52
CA LEU A 781 -11.75 -9.95 13.20
C LEU A 781 -10.63 -9.44 12.29
N VAL A 782 -9.41 -9.93 12.52
CA VAL A 782 -8.24 -9.62 11.71
C VAL A 782 -7.33 -10.84 11.59
N MET A 783 -6.75 -11.06 10.42
CA MET A 783 -5.61 -11.97 10.26
C MET A 783 -4.31 -11.18 10.38
N ALA A 784 -3.40 -11.67 11.20
CA ALA A 784 -2.07 -11.14 11.44
C ALA A 784 -1.03 -12.22 11.11
N GLY A 785 -0.65 -12.30 9.83
CA GLY A 785 0.37 -13.24 9.36
C GLY A 785 1.68 -12.62 8.84
N GLY A 786 1.75 -11.30 8.75
CA GLY A 786 2.93 -10.56 8.28
C GLY A 786 3.01 -10.41 6.76
N HIS A 787 4.01 -9.67 6.32
CA HIS A 787 4.25 -9.33 4.93
C HIS A 787 5.76 -9.29 4.64
N GLY A 788 6.21 -10.11 3.70
CA GLY A 788 7.64 -10.27 3.36
C GLY A 788 8.31 -8.96 2.93
N SER A 789 7.80 -8.31 1.88
CA SER A 789 8.42 -7.09 1.30
C SER A 789 8.39 -5.85 2.20
N LEU A 790 7.40 -5.73 3.09
CA LEU A 790 7.36 -4.65 4.08
C LEU A 790 8.19 -4.96 5.34
N GLY A 791 8.77 -6.17 5.42
CA GLY A 791 9.58 -6.60 6.55
C GLY A 791 8.81 -6.68 7.87
N THR A 792 7.48 -6.80 7.83
CA THR A 792 6.69 -6.91 9.06
C THR A 792 6.86 -8.28 9.67
N LYS A 793 6.73 -8.35 11.00
CA LYS A 793 6.91 -9.61 11.73
C LYS A 793 5.92 -10.66 11.21
N GLN A 794 6.45 -11.80 10.77
CA GLN A 794 5.68 -12.95 10.30
C GLN A 794 4.92 -13.65 11.44
N GLY A 795 3.78 -14.24 11.11
CA GLY A 795 2.91 -14.97 12.05
C GLY A 795 1.83 -15.76 11.32
N ASP A 796 0.85 -16.24 12.07
CA ASP A 796 -0.22 -17.11 11.57
C ASP A 796 -1.53 -16.92 12.34
N TYR A 797 -1.78 -15.72 12.86
CA TYR A 797 -2.82 -15.47 13.85
C TYR A 797 -4.12 -14.99 13.19
N VAL A 798 -5.24 -15.54 13.64
CA VAL A 798 -6.59 -15.01 13.38
C VAL A 798 -7.16 -14.60 14.74
N MET A 799 -7.49 -13.32 14.90
CA MET A 799 -7.85 -12.74 16.19
C MET A 799 -9.17 -12.02 16.13
N ALA A 800 -10.07 -12.33 17.06
CA ALA A 800 -11.35 -11.65 17.22
C ALA A 800 -11.39 -10.79 18.48
N PHE A 801 -12.10 -9.66 18.41
CA PHE A 801 -12.32 -8.71 19.49
C PHE A 801 -13.81 -8.42 19.63
N LYS A 802 -14.29 -8.22 20.86
CA LYS A 802 -15.68 -7.84 21.12
C LYS A 802 -15.80 -6.91 22.32
N LEU A 803 -16.97 -6.33 22.53
CA LEU A 803 -17.28 -5.61 23.78
C LEU A 803 -17.44 -6.62 24.93
N PRO A 804 -16.97 -6.31 26.15
CA PRO A 804 -17.18 -7.17 27.31
C PRO A 804 -18.68 -7.33 27.62
N ASP A 805 -19.02 -8.39 28.34
CA ASP A 805 -20.40 -8.72 28.72
C ASP A 805 -21.04 -7.71 29.69
#